data_AF-A0A968V2T8-F1
#
_entry.id   AF-A0A968V2T8-F1
#
_cell.length_a   1.000
_cell.length_b   1.000
_cell.length_c   1.000
_cell.angle_alpha   90.00
_cell.angle_beta   90.00
_cell.angle_gamma   90.00
#
_symmetry.space_group_name_H-M   'P 1'
#
loop_
_entity.id
_entity.type
_entity.pdbx_description
1 polymer ?
#
loop_
_entity_poly.entity_id
_entity_poly.type
_entity_poly.pdbx_seq_one_letter_code
_entity_poly.pdbx_strand_id
1 'polypeptide(L)'
;MTWNIPNNYQQFTAHWQRHYQEEIARYTNYETTFIPNLLPQIAIQFTAHQVLEILEKRLGSKLQRALDPQYEVESPIAHLTDTAWIKTTNMVGINVRTIRSFWNVIKYILTVPSSQQAVHLLPIWEPGVVASLYGMSSWNINPEFFSRELAQAIPALNTVEKQLKVVVNLLHAMNRVVGMDVIPHTDRYSEIVLANPQYFEWLQRKEMEIVNHTDQLHETVQQLILNFLVSEGAAVPISFPLSKAIFFSDQFPEAQRLKVLFGEPTESMGRLFRRDLLLQWLYNEGFEPVPATMAPPYRGIEVDPNPSAKTIDSQGRVWRDYRMIKPQTMSRVFGPLTRYKLYDNLDNNSNWEINFDSPRKEVWIYVCHKYNEMQAAYNMDFMRGDMSHVQMRPTGVPDVVDAYYDIHKAIKNYVQLDKPYFAYFAESFLAKPNEMGYGDEIAHLERSNADSTLGDLQSIVVGTPKFMSEFSKYHKILRTSSFAPNFTIMTADKDDPRFDEFYVKGNELRLFCGLFLTDMPSYMGLGFEIRDTHLAPAPNEHYTKLYVFQINEGAKATRGPYVWGINGELFHQLTRIRLFAEKILPQIQDMPIQWLSAPDEEGKEILIAWKIDTYLFIANFDLEHSHSIAAIFTPEEAQFLFSTAKQDELSSMLAAGEGRVYELI
;
A
#
# COMPACT_ATOMS: atom_id res chain seq x y z
N MET A 1 13.83 25.71 21.90
CA MET A 1 12.42 26.09 22.14
C MET A 1 11.76 24.98 22.91
N THR A 2 11.10 25.28 24.03
CA THR A 2 10.27 24.33 24.75
C THR A 2 8.91 24.25 24.08
N TRP A 3 8.58 23.10 23.51
CA TRP A 3 7.26 22.86 22.90
C TRP A 3 6.24 22.62 24.01
N ASN A 4 5.16 23.40 24.04
CA ASN A 4 4.01 23.10 24.90
C ASN A 4 3.17 22.03 24.21
N ILE A 5 3.45 20.76 24.52
CA ILE A 5 2.75 19.61 23.92
C ILE A 5 1.74 19.11 24.95
N PRO A 6 0.43 19.15 24.65
CA PRO A 6 -0.60 18.56 25.50
C PRO A 6 -0.34 17.08 25.82
N ASN A 7 -0.79 16.59 26.98
CA ASN A 7 -0.49 15.22 27.44
C ASN A 7 -1.64 14.23 27.20
N ASN A 8 -2.83 14.71 26.85
CA ASN A 8 -3.99 13.87 26.57
C ASN A 8 -4.93 14.53 25.55
N TYR A 9 -5.92 13.76 25.10
CA TYR A 9 -6.77 14.13 23.97
C TYR A 9 -7.64 15.37 24.23
N GLN A 10 -8.22 15.50 25.42
CA GLN A 10 -9.01 16.68 25.78
C GLN A 10 -8.11 17.92 25.83
N GLN A 11 -6.89 17.80 26.33
CA GLN A 11 -5.91 18.89 26.31
C GLN A 11 -5.49 19.26 24.89
N PHE A 12 -5.28 18.30 23.98
CA PHE A 12 -5.02 18.61 22.56
C PHE A 12 -6.17 19.39 21.93
N THR A 13 -7.40 18.96 22.18
CA THR A 13 -8.60 19.65 21.66
C THR A 13 -8.71 21.07 22.22
N ALA A 14 -8.51 21.25 23.53
CA ALA A 14 -8.56 22.56 24.17
C ALA A 14 -7.39 23.47 23.77
N HIS A 15 -6.20 22.89 23.57
CA HIS A 15 -5.02 23.60 23.08
C HIS A 15 -5.27 24.12 21.67
N TRP A 16 -5.75 23.27 20.76
CA TRP A 16 -6.06 23.67 19.39
C TRP A 16 -7.07 24.83 19.35
N GLN A 17 -8.15 24.74 20.14
CA GLN A 17 -9.16 25.82 20.22
C GLN A 17 -8.58 27.18 20.62
N ARG A 18 -7.50 27.21 21.41
CA ARG A 18 -6.87 28.44 21.90
C ARG A 18 -5.68 28.91 21.06
N HIS A 19 -4.91 27.97 20.50
CA HIS A 19 -3.58 28.22 19.94
C HIS A 19 -3.44 27.85 18.45
N TYR A 20 -4.51 27.45 17.75
CA TYR A 20 -4.40 27.01 16.34
C TYR A 20 -3.69 28.02 15.42
N GLN A 21 -3.88 29.33 15.63
CA GLN A 21 -3.22 30.35 14.82
C GLN A 21 -1.71 30.34 14.99
N GLU A 22 -1.22 30.14 16.22
CA GLU A 22 0.21 30.04 16.53
C GLU A 22 0.80 28.76 15.94
N GLU A 23 0.11 27.63 16.07
CA GLU A 23 0.54 26.35 15.52
C GLU A 23 0.61 26.37 13.99
N ILE A 24 -0.41 26.96 13.33
CA ILE A 24 -0.39 27.18 11.87
C ILE A 24 0.73 28.14 11.49
N ALA A 25 0.93 29.23 12.23
CA ALA A 25 1.96 30.22 11.93
C ALA A 25 3.36 29.60 11.93
N ARG A 26 3.69 28.74 12.90
CA ARG A 26 4.96 28.00 12.95
C ARG A 26 5.19 27.17 11.69
N TYR A 27 4.16 26.44 11.26
CA TYR A 27 4.20 25.73 9.99
C TYR A 27 4.36 26.71 8.82
N THR A 28 3.56 27.76 8.69
CA THR A 28 3.68 28.67 7.53
C THR A 28 4.99 29.46 7.50
N ASN A 29 5.63 29.67 8.65
CA ASN A 29 6.92 30.36 8.81
C ASN A 29 8.14 29.46 8.68
N TYR A 30 7.98 28.18 8.33
CA TYR A 30 9.09 27.23 8.18
C TYR A 30 9.81 26.88 9.49
N GLU A 31 9.18 27.09 10.64
CA GLU A 31 9.72 26.65 11.94
C GLU A 31 9.56 25.13 12.13
N THR A 32 8.54 24.54 11.51
CA THR A 32 8.30 23.10 11.45
C THR A 32 7.88 22.69 10.04
N THR A 33 8.02 21.40 9.72
CA THR A 33 7.54 20.85 8.44
C THR A 33 6.11 20.28 8.49
N PHE A 34 5.50 20.27 9.68
CA PHE A 34 4.12 19.86 9.94
C PHE A 34 3.54 20.71 11.09
N ILE A 35 2.25 20.55 11.41
CA ILE A 35 1.57 21.23 12.52
C ILE A 35 1.55 20.30 13.74
N PRO A 36 2.43 20.47 14.75
CA PRO A 36 2.71 19.41 15.73
C PRO A 36 1.53 19.02 16.62
N ASN A 37 0.75 20.00 17.08
CA ASN A 37 -0.36 19.78 17.99
C ASN A 37 -1.73 19.62 17.28
N LEU A 38 -1.73 19.40 15.96
CA LEU A 38 -2.94 19.17 15.18
C LEU A 38 -3.29 17.68 15.13
N LEU A 39 -4.38 17.30 15.80
CA LEU A 39 -4.90 15.94 15.71
C LEU A 39 -5.37 15.63 14.26
N PRO A 40 -5.07 14.45 13.70
CA PRO A 40 -5.51 14.04 12.36
C PRO A 40 -7.01 14.21 12.10
N GLN A 41 -7.83 13.82 13.09
CA GLN A 41 -9.29 13.98 13.04
C GLN A 41 -9.76 15.44 12.94
N ILE A 42 -9.00 16.40 13.47
CA ILE A 42 -9.29 17.84 13.36
C ILE A 42 -8.81 18.33 11.99
N ALA A 43 -7.66 17.87 11.53
CA ALA A 43 -7.10 18.25 10.23
C ALA A 43 -8.07 17.95 9.08
N ILE A 44 -8.66 16.76 9.07
CA ILE A 44 -9.63 16.37 8.02
C ILE A 44 -10.92 17.20 8.03
N GLN A 45 -11.20 17.92 9.13
CA GLN A 45 -12.36 18.82 9.25
C GLN A 45 -12.08 20.22 8.73
N PHE A 46 -10.83 20.58 8.40
CA PHE A 46 -10.53 21.87 7.80
C PHE A 46 -11.29 22.05 6.49
N THR A 47 -11.74 23.26 6.23
CA THR A 47 -12.36 23.56 4.95
C THR A 47 -11.33 23.67 3.83
N ALA A 48 -11.74 23.52 2.57
CA ALA A 48 -10.86 23.73 1.43
C ALA A 48 -10.23 25.14 1.45
N HIS A 49 -11.00 26.17 1.79
CA HIS A 49 -10.48 27.54 1.91
C HIS A 49 -9.41 27.66 3.00
N GLN A 50 -9.64 27.07 4.19
CA GLN A 50 -8.64 27.10 5.27
C GLN A 50 -7.34 26.43 4.84
N VAL A 51 -7.41 25.27 4.20
CA VAL A 51 -6.22 24.56 3.70
C VAL A 51 -5.51 25.36 2.61
N LEU A 52 -6.25 25.94 1.67
CA LEU A 52 -5.68 26.77 0.61
C LEU A 52 -4.97 28.00 1.17
N GLU A 53 -5.52 28.68 2.18
CA GLU A 53 -4.86 29.80 2.86
C GLU A 53 -3.58 29.38 3.59
N ILE A 54 -3.60 28.23 4.27
CA ILE A 54 -2.41 27.66 4.93
C ILE A 54 -1.32 27.38 3.88
N LEU A 55 -1.70 26.73 2.76
CA LEU A 55 -0.77 26.39 1.69
C LEU A 55 -0.30 27.61 0.92
N GLU A 56 -1.10 28.66 0.77
CA GLU A 56 -0.69 29.90 0.11
C GLU A 56 0.40 30.58 0.92
N LYS A 57 0.23 30.67 2.25
CA LYS A 57 1.24 31.23 3.16
C LYS A 57 2.51 30.39 3.17
N ARG A 58 2.39 29.06 3.13
CA ARG A 58 3.54 28.15 3.11
C ARG A 58 4.24 28.19 1.75
N LEU A 59 3.55 27.89 0.66
CA LEU A 59 4.14 27.62 -0.65
C LEU A 59 4.30 28.89 -1.52
N GLY A 60 3.61 29.97 -1.19
CA GLY A 60 3.61 31.21 -1.98
C GLY A 60 3.15 30.96 -3.42
N SER A 61 3.89 31.52 -4.38
CA SER A 61 3.56 31.41 -5.81
C SER A 61 3.57 29.98 -6.37
N LYS A 62 4.23 29.02 -5.69
CA LYS A 62 4.22 27.61 -6.09
C LYS A 62 2.83 26.99 -6.01
N LEU A 63 1.96 27.50 -5.13
CA LEU A 63 0.60 26.98 -4.96
C LEU A 63 -0.20 27.05 -6.26
N GLN A 64 -0.16 28.19 -6.96
CA GLN A 64 -0.94 28.40 -8.18
C GLN A 64 -0.59 27.37 -9.27
N ARG A 65 0.70 27.07 -9.44
CA ARG A 65 1.15 26.03 -10.37
C ARG A 65 0.72 24.64 -9.94
N ALA A 66 0.77 24.34 -8.64
CA ALA A 66 0.38 23.04 -8.13
C ALA A 66 -1.13 22.78 -8.27
N LEU A 67 -1.96 23.83 -8.22
CA LEU A 67 -3.42 23.76 -8.39
C LEU A 67 -3.89 23.68 -9.86
N ASP A 68 -2.99 23.84 -10.83
CA ASP A 68 -3.30 23.68 -12.24
C ASP A 68 -3.18 22.19 -12.64
N PRO A 69 -4.28 21.51 -13.00
CA PRO A 69 -4.24 20.10 -13.40
C PRO A 69 -3.55 19.87 -14.75
N GLN A 70 -3.27 20.92 -15.53
CA GLN A 70 -2.49 20.83 -16.78
C GLN A 70 -0.98 20.97 -16.54
N TYR A 71 -0.58 21.42 -15.36
CA TYR A 71 0.81 21.58 -14.99
C TYR A 71 1.31 20.36 -14.21
N GLU A 72 2.58 20.04 -14.35
CA GLU A 72 3.27 19.02 -13.57
C GLU A 72 4.30 19.67 -12.65
N VAL A 73 4.14 19.47 -11.34
CA VAL A 73 5.18 19.80 -10.38
C VAL A 73 6.19 18.66 -10.38
N GLU A 74 7.45 19.01 -10.66
CA GLU A 74 8.56 18.07 -10.66
C GLU A 74 8.67 17.36 -9.31
N SER A 75 8.95 16.06 -9.35
CA SER A 75 9.18 15.26 -8.14
C SER A 75 10.41 15.77 -7.39
N PRO A 76 10.41 15.79 -6.05
CA PRO A 76 11.58 16.23 -5.28
C PRO A 76 12.81 15.35 -5.50
N ILE A 77 12.63 14.13 -6.02
CA ILE A 77 13.71 13.18 -6.33
C ILE A 77 13.99 13.04 -7.83
N ALA A 78 13.43 13.92 -8.67
CA ALA A 78 13.59 13.83 -10.13
C ALA A 78 15.04 13.92 -10.61
N HIS A 79 15.92 14.52 -9.78
CA HIS A 79 17.34 14.65 -10.04
C HIS A 79 18.15 13.37 -9.78
N LEU A 80 17.55 12.35 -9.14
CA LEU A 80 18.20 11.08 -8.86
C LEU A 80 18.21 10.18 -10.10
N THR A 81 19.22 9.31 -10.17
CA THR A 81 19.44 8.39 -11.31
C THR A 81 19.31 6.92 -10.93
N ASP A 82 18.92 6.65 -9.68
CA ASP A 82 18.71 5.33 -9.14
C ASP A 82 17.62 5.35 -8.05
N THR A 83 17.33 4.17 -7.52
CA THR A 83 16.29 3.90 -6.53
C THR A 83 16.82 3.81 -5.10
N ALA A 84 18.08 4.17 -4.84
CA ALA A 84 18.71 3.98 -3.53
C ALA A 84 17.98 4.75 -2.42
N TRP A 85 17.36 5.89 -2.77
CA TRP A 85 16.60 6.73 -1.85
C TRP A 85 15.52 5.97 -1.05
N ILE A 86 14.85 4.98 -1.66
CA ILE A 86 13.74 4.28 -0.98
C ILE A 86 14.24 3.37 0.15
N LYS A 87 15.53 3.01 0.15
CA LYS A 87 16.15 2.11 1.14
C LYS A 87 16.36 2.75 2.50
N THR A 88 16.21 4.06 2.61
CA THR A 88 16.33 4.83 3.86
C THR A 88 15.12 5.73 4.11
N THR A 89 14.09 5.64 3.27
CA THR A 89 12.93 6.52 3.34
C THR A 89 11.88 6.00 4.31
N ASN A 90 11.35 6.90 5.12
CA ASN A 90 10.20 6.64 5.99
C ASN A 90 8.90 7.01 5.29
N MET A 91 7.93 6.11 5.34
CA MET A 91 6.70 6.16 4.57
C MET A 91 5.46 6.24 5.46
N VAL A 92 4.44 6.92 4.95
CA VAL A 92 3.07 6.86 5.49
C VAL A 92 2.11 6.26 4.45
N GLY A 93 1.37 5.23 4.87
CA GLY A 93 0.36 4.54 4.05
C GLY A 93 -1.03 5.08 4.29
N ILE A 94 -1.72 5.53 3.24
CA ILE A 94 -3.01 6.20 3.34
C ILE A 94 -4.07 5.44 2.55
N ASN A 95 -5.05 4.87 3.26
CA ASN A 95 -6.29 4.41 2.66
C ASN A 95 -7.19 5.63 2.39
N VAL A 96 -7.26 6.05 1.11
CA VAL A 96 -8.06 7.22 0.72
C VAL A 96 -9.54 7.02 1.04
N ARG A 97 -10.06 5.78 1.03
CA ARG A 97 -11.46 5.51 1.40
C ARG A 97 -11.74 5.82 2.86
N THR A 98 -10.80 5.51 3.76
CA THR A 98 -10.89 5.84 5.20
C THR A 98 -11.09 7.34 5.43
N ILE A 99 -10.34 8.16 4.71
CA ILE A 99 -10.43 9.63 4.77
C ILE A 99 -11.31 10.24 3.66
N ARG A 100 -12.02 9.41 2.89
CA ARG A 100 -13.05 9.73 1.89
C ARG A 100 -12.62 10.43 0.59
N SER A 101 -11.53 11.19 0.53
CA SER A 101 -11.17 11.91 -0.71
C SER A 101 -9.68 12.19 -0.85
N PHE A 102 -9.21 12.38 -2.08
CA PHE A 102 -7.83 12.80 -2.33
C PHE A 102 -7.51 14.14 -1.66
N TRP A 103 -8.46 15.07 -1.60
CA TRP A 103 -8.22 16.35 -0.92
C TRP A 103 -7.91 16.18 0.57
N ASN A 104 -8.52 15.19 1.22
CA ASN A 104 -8.24 14.90 2.62
C ASN A 104 -6.84 14.30 2.85
N VAL A 105 -6.16 13.80 1.81
CA VAL A 105 -4.74 13.45 1.88
C VAL A 105 -3.92 14.70 2.22
N ILE A 106 -4.16 15.82 1.54
CA ILE A 106 -3.46 17.08 1.83
C ILE A 106 -3.74 17.56 3.25
N LYS A 107 -4.99 17.46 3.72
CA LYS A 107 -5.36 17.78 5.11
C LYS A 107 -4.59 16.92 6.11
N TYR A 108 -4.53 15.62 5.87
CA TYR A 108 -3.82 14.68 6.73
C TYR A 108 -2.30 14.93 6.75
N ILE A 109 -1.70 15.22 5.60
CA ILE A 109 -0.25 15.45 5.51
C ILE A 109 0.21 16.70 6.30
N LEU A 110 -0.69 17.64 6.63
CA LEU A 110 -0.38 18.73 7.56
C LEU A 110 -0.02 18.23 8.97
N THR A 111 -0.36 16.99 9.34
CA THR A 111 -0.05 16.36 10.64
C THR A 111 1.16 15.42 10.60
N VAL A 112 1.80 15.26 9.42
CA VAL A 112 2.90 14.30 9.20
C VAL A 112 4.22 15.06 8.98
N PRO A 113 5.28 14.83 9.77
CA PRO A 113 6.57 15.52 9.62
C PRO A 113 7.30 15.14 8.33
N SER A 114 8.23 15.98 7.90
CA SER A 114 9.09 15.72 6.73
C SER A 114 9.92 14.45 6.85
N SER A 115 10.25 14.04 8.08
CA SER A 115 10.96 12.80 8.38
C SER A 115 10.21 11.55 7.93
N GLN A 116 8.92 11.64 7.61
CA GLN A 116 8.09 10.63 6.95
C GLN A 116 7.71 11.13 5.54
N GLN A 117 8.71 11.22 4.66
CA GLN A 117 8.60 11.93 3.39
C GLN A 117 7.73 11.22 2.34
N ALA A 118 7.74 9.88 2.31
CA ALA A 118 7.01 9.11 1.31
C ALA A 118 5.54 8.92 1.68
N VAL A 119 4.66 9.17 0.71
CA VAL A 119 3.22 8.96 0.84
C VAL A 119 2.81 7.84 -0.09
N HIS A 120 2.43 6.70 0.47
CA HIS A 120 1.85 5.60 -0.28
C HIS A 120 0.33 5.71 -0.28
N LEU A 121 -0.25 5.93 -1.45
CA LEU A 121 -1.70 5.83 -1.66
C LEU A 121 -2.04 4.37 -1.91
N LEU A 122 -2.84 3.78 -1.01
CA LEU A 122 -3.47 2.48 -1.24
C LEU A 122 -4.35 2.52 -2.51
N PRO A 123 -4.80 1.37 -3.04
CA PRO A 123 -5.27 1.30 -4.42
C PRO A 123 -6.34 2.34 -4.77
N ILE A 124 -6.12 3.02 -5.90
CA ILE A 124 -6.87 4.22 -6.29
C ILE A 124 -7.93 3.99 -7.38
N TRP A 125 -8.06 2.76 -7.88
CA TRP A 125 -8.93 2.43 -9.02
C TRP A 125 -10.36 2.06 -8.63
N GLU A 126 -11.27 2.14 -9.60
CA GLU A 126 -12.65 1.70 -9.43
C GLU A 126 -12.73 0.23 -8.96
N PRO A 127 -13.39 -0.05 -7.82
CA PRO A 127 -13.46 -1.40 -7.26
C PRO A 127 -14.48 -2.29 -7.96
N GLY A 128 -14.28 -3.61 -7.87
CA GLY A 128 -15.10 -4.68 -8.43
C GLY A 128 -16.33 -5.07 -7.62
N VAL A 129 -16.86 -6.27 -7.88
CA VAL A 129 -18.17 -6.75 -7.39
C VAL A 129 -18.24 -6.86 -5.85
N VAL A 130 -17.12 -7.12 -5.18
CA VAL A 130 -17.04 -7.15 -3.70
C VAL A 130 -16.64 -5.80 -3.07
N ALA A 131 -16.59 -4.75 -3.88
CA ALA A 131 -16.18 -3.39 -3.53
C ALA A 131 -14.81 -3.31 -2.80
N SER A 132 -13.94 -4.29 -3.05
CA SER A 132 -12.56 -4.30 -2.58
C SER A 132 -11.72 -3.39 -3.48
N LEU A 133 -10.91 -2.51 -2.88
CA LEU A 133 -9.95 -1.69 -3.61
C LEU A 133 -8.88 -2.52 -4.35
N TYR A 134 -8.62 -3.75 -3.90
CA TYR A 134 -7.65 -4.65 -4.54
C TYR A 134 -8.24 -5.46 -5.71
N GLY A 135 -9.55 -5.42 -5.92
CA GLY A 135 -10.22 -5.98 -7.08
C GLY A 135 -10.51 -4.88 -8.10
N MET A 136 -9.51 -4.49 -8.90
CA MET A 136 -9.69 -3.44 -9.91
C MET A 136 -10.76 -3.84 -10.92
N SER A 137 -11.73 -2.98 -11.17
CA SER A 137 -12.78 -3.24 -12.15
C SER A 137 -12.57 -2.52 -13.48
N SER A 138 -11.78 -1.44 -13.47
CA SER A 138 -11.35 -0.68 -14.63
C SER A 138 -10.01 0.01 -14.31
N TRP A 139 -9.41 0.66 -15.31
CA TRP A 139 -8.25 1.55 -15.11
C TRP A 139 -8.65 2.97 -14.67
N ASN A 140 -9.94 3.26 -14.52
CA ASN A 140 -10.40 4.58 -14.08
C ASN A 140 -10.09 4.79 -12.60
N ILE A 141 -9.90 6.05 -12.22
CA ILE A 141 -9.76 6.45 -10.82
C ILE A 141 -11.09 6.33 -10.12
N ASN A 142 -11.10 5.80 -8.89
CA ASN A 142 -12.31 5.59 -8.12
C ASN A 142 -13.03 6.93 -7.84
N PRO A 143 -14.26 7.14 -8.36
CA PRO A 143 -15.00 8.39 -8.18
C PRO A 143 -15.40 8.64 -6.71
N GLU A 144 -15.35 7.62 -5.84
CA GLU A 144 -15.55 7.78 -4.39
C GLU A 144 -14.57 8.78 -3.78
N PHE A 145 -13.38 8.96 -4.37
CA PHE A 145 -12.33 9.83 -3.85
C PHE A 145 -12.46 11.30 -4.27
N PHE A 146 -13.54 11.66 -4.96
CA PHE A 146 -13.83 13.02 -5.37
C PHE A 146 -14.26 13.92 -4.20
N SER A 147 -13.59 15.05 -4.03
CA SER A 147 -13.94 16.10 -3.08
C SER A 147 -14.86 17.14 -3.72
N ARG A 148 -16.15 17.11 -3.37
CA ARG A 148 -17.11 18.16 -3.76
C ARG A 148 -16.70 19.53 -3.22
N GLU A 149 -16.14 19.54 -2.01
CA GLU A 149 -15.69 20.75 -1.34
C GLU A 149 -14.57 21.44 -2.13
N LEU A 150 -13.57 20.69 -2.57
CA LEU A 150 -12.48 21.24 -3.38
C LEU A 150 -13.00 21.76 -4.72
N ALA A 151 -13.91 21.03 -5.37
CA ALA A 151 -14.53 21.47 -6.62
C ALA A 151 -15.38 22.75 -6.45
N GLN A 152 -15.97 22.98 -5.27
CA GLN A 152 -16.65 24.24 -4.97
C GLN A 152 -15.68 25.41 -4.78
N ALA A 153 -14.55 25.18 -4.11
CA ALA A 153 -13.52 26.20 -3.93
C ALA A 153 -12.76 26.51 -5.23
N ILE A 154 -12.53 25.49 -6.07
CA ILE A 154 -11.82 25.58 -7.35
C ILE A 154 -12.62 24.83 -8.44
N PRO A 155 -13.56 25.50 -9.13
CA PRO A 155 -14.45 24.87 -10.11
C PRO A 155 -13.77 24.12 -11.26
N ALA A 156 -12.50 24.42 -11.56
CA ALA A 156 -11.73 23.70 -12.56
C ALA A 156 -11.41 22.24 -12.15
N LEU A 157 -11.40 21.93 -10.85
CA LEU A 157 -11.10 20.61 -10.27
C LEU A 157 -12.36 19.75 -10.12
N ASN A 158 -13.14 19.68 -11.19
CA ASN A 158 -14.47 19.09 -11.25
C ASN A 158 -14.51 17.59 -11.60
N THR A 159 -13.36 16.92 -11.67
CA THR A 159 -13.24 15.47 -11.90
C THR A 159 -12.24 14.88 -10.91
N VAL A 160 -12.38 13.59 -10.59
CA VAL A 160 -11.51 12.93 -9.61
C VAL A 160 -10.05 12.85 -10.08
N GLU A 161 -9.82 12.70 -11.39
CA GLU A 161 -8.49 12.63 -12.02
C GLU A 161 -7.73 13.95 -11.88
N LYS A 162 -8.40 15.08 -12.16
CA LYS A 162 -7.83 16.41 -11.93
C LYS A 162 -7.49 16.65 -10.47
N GLN A 163 -8.33 16.16 -9.55
CA GLN A 163 -8.04 16.26 -8.13
C GLN A 163 -6.86 15.40 -7.72
N LEU A 164 -6.73 14.17 -8.24
CA LEU A 164 -5.55 13.34 -8.02
C LEU A 164 -4.28 14.03 -8.54
N LYS A 165 -4.28 14.55 -9.78
CA LYS A 165 -3.14 15.26 -10.35
C LYS A 165 -2.70 16.45 -9.48
N VAL A 166 -3.65 17.27 -9.06
CA VAL A 166 -3.36 18.43 -8.20
C VAL A 166 -2.91 18.01 -6.81
N VAL A 167 -3.46 16.95 -6.24
CA VAL A 167 -3.02 16.44 -4.93
C VAL A 167 -1.59 15.94 -5.01
N VAL A 168 -1.20 15.19 -6.05
CA VAL A 168 0.20 14.80 -6.26
C VAL A 168 1.10 16.02 -6.46
N ASN A 169 0.69 16.99 -7.29
CA ASN A 169 1.43 18.24 -7.47
C ASN A 169 1.66 18.99 -6.15
N LEU A 170 0.65 19.05 -5.28
CA LEU A 170 0.74 19.69 -3.97
C LEU A 170 1.68 18.91 -3.05
N LEU A 171 1.62 17.57 -3.05
CA LEU A 171 2.54 16.73 -2.29
C LEU A 171 3.98 16.97 -2.72
N HIS A 172 4.26 17.02 -4.03
CA HIS A 172 5.60 17.37 -4.54
C HIS A 172 6.03 18.79 -4.16
N ALA A 173 5.11 19.77 -4.24
CA ALA A 173 5.39 21.14 -3.81
C ALA A 173 5.69 21.24 -2.30
N MET A 174 5.16 20.30 -1.51
CA MET A 174 5.43 20.09 -0.08
C MET A 174 6.65 19.18 0.17
N ASN A 175 7.46 18.89 -0.86
CA ASN A 175 8.66 18.05 -0.82
C ASN A 175 8.38 16.58 -0.42
N ARG A 176 7.21 16.04 -0.78
CA ARG A 176 6.84 14.64 -0.58
C ARG A 176 7.03 13.85 -1.86
N VAL A 177 7.36 12.56 -1.72
CA VAL A 177 7.31 11.59 -2.82
C VAL A 177 6.05 10.76 -2.72
N VAL A 178 5.45 10.40 -3.85
CA VAL A 178 4.13 9.74 -3.89
C VAL A 178 4.21 8.40 -4.59
N GLY A 179 3.70 7.37 -3.93
CA GLY A 179 3.63 6.02 -4.47
C GLY A 179 2.21 5.56 -4.70
N MET A 180 2.05 4.72 -5.72
CA MET A 180 0.81 4.01 -6.01
C MET A 180 0.96 2.53 -5.69
N ASP A 181 -0.14 1.86 -5.34
CA ASP A 181 -0.18 0.41 -5.42
C ASP A 181 0.04 -0.07 -6.86
N VAL A 182 0.52 -1.30 -7.04
CA VAL A 182 0.60 -2.02 -8.32
C VAL A 182 0.09 -3.43 -8.10
N ILE A 183 -1.09 -3.68 -8.65
CA ILE A 183 -1.88 -4.88 -8.45
C ILE A 183 -1.69 -5.86 -9.64
N PRO A 184 -1.23 -7.11 -9.40
CA PRO A 184 -0.97 -8.10 -10.46
C PRO A 184 -2.24 -8.88 -10.89
N HIS A 185 -3.41 -8.46 -10.43
CA HIS A 185 -4.71 -9.09 -10.67
C HIS A 185 -5.83 -8.04 -10.73
N THR A 186 -7.00 -8.47 -11.16
CA THR A 186 -8.20 -7.63 -11.34
C THR A 186 -9.44 -8.39 -10.85
N ASP A 187 -10.57 -7.70 -10.69
CA ASP A 187 -11.86 -8.34 -10.44
C ASP A 187 -12.22 -9.31 -11.57
N ARG A 188 -12.81 -10.46 -11.23
CA ARG A 188 -13.34 -11.39 -12.24
C ARG A 188 -14.47 -10.68 -12.98
N TYR A 189 -14.42 -10.71 -14.31
CA TYR A 189 -15.32 -9.95 -15.18
C TYR A 189 -15.18 -8.43 -15.07
N SER A 190 -14.01 -7.93 -14.67
CA SER A 190 -13.67 -6.52 -14.83
C SER A 190 -13.78 -6.09 -16.29
N GLU A 191 -13.91 -4.79 -16.52
CA GLU A 191 -13.87 -4.21 -17.86
C GLU A 191 -12.56 -4.52 -18.58
N ILE A 192 -11.46 -4.64 -17.83
CA ILE A 192 -10.13 -5.04 -18.30
C ILE A 192 -10.19 -6.45 -18.90
N VAL A 193 -10.80 -7.40 -18.16
CA VAL A 193 -10.97 -8.80 -18.57
C VAL A 193 -11.88 -8.92 -19.79
N LEU A 194 -13.03 -8.25 -19.76
CA LEU A 194 -14.04 -8.36 -20.81
C LEU A 194 -13.63 -7.64 -22.11
N ALA A 195 -12.85 -6.57 -22.02
CA ALA A 195 -12.30 -5.90 -23.20
C ALA A 195 -11.10 -6.64 -23.81
N ASN A 196 -10.42 -7.50 -23.04
CA ASN A 196 -9.25 -8.26 -23.50
C ASN A 196 -9.27 -9.72 -22.99
N PRO A 197 -10.27 -10.55 -23.37
CA PRO A 197 -10.38 -11.91 -22.84
C PRO A 197 -9.14 -12.76 -23.06
N GLN A 198 -8.40 -12.49 -24.14
CA GLN A 198 -7.16 -13.16 -24.49
C GLN A 198 -6.01 -12.89 -23.53
N TYR A 199 -6.08 -11.91 -22.64
CA TYR A 199 -5.04 -11.64 -21.63
C TYR A 199 -5.26 -12.40 -20.33
N PHE A 200 -6.31 -13.23 -20.25
CA PHE A 200 -6.71 -13.96 -19.06
C PHE A 200 -6.96 -15.43 -19.38
N GLU A 201 -6.84 -16.27 -18.34
CA GLU A 201 -7.26 -17.66 -18.42
C GLU A 201 -8.74 -17.80 -18.11
N TRP A 202 -9.39 -18.73 -18.80
CA TRP A 202 -10.82 -19.00 -18.67
C TRP A 202 -11.06 -20.47 -18.36
N LEU A 203 -12.17 -20.73 -17.67
CA LEU A 203 -12.73 -22.05 -17.48
C LEU A 203 -14.22 -22.04 -17.86
N GLN A 204 -14.74 -23.22 -18.18
CA GLN A 204 -16.16 -23.47 -18.31
C GLN A 204 -16.60 -24.41 -17.19
N ARG A 205 -17.62 -24.01 -16.46
CA ARG A 205 -18.20 -24.76 -15.35
C ARG A 205 -19.62 -25.21 -15.68
N LYS A 206 -19.95 -26.44 -15.28
CA LYS A 206 -21.33 -26.92 -15.19
C LYS A 206 -21.56 -27.38 -13.77
N GLU A 207 -22.38 -26.64 -13.03
CA GLU A 207 -22.66 -26.90 -11.62
C GLU A 207 -21.39 -27.05 -10.77
N MET A 208 -21.02 -28.28 -10.41
CA MET A 208 -19.91 -28.62 -9.52
C MET A 208 -18.62 -29.02 -10.25
N GLU A 209 -18.63 -29.02 -11.58
CA GLU A 209 -17.53 -29.54 -12.39
C GLU A 209 -16.97 -28.47 -13.32
N ILE A 210 -15.63 -28.36 -13.34
CA ILE A 210 -14.92 -27.62 -14.39
C ILE A 210 -14.86 -28.55 -15.60
N VAL A 211 -15.70 -28.30 -16.60
CA VAL A 211 -15.84 -29.18 -17.78
C VAL A 211 -14.88 -28.82 -18.91
N ASN A 212 -14.29 -27.62 -18.86
CA ASN A 212 -13.28 -27.20 -19.82
C ASN A 212 -12.37 -26.13 -19.18
N HIS A 213 -11.07 -26.24 -19.39
CA HIS A 213 -10.09 -25.22 -19.03
C HIS A 213 -8.96 -25.16 -20.08
N THR A 214 -9.28 -25.47 -21.34
CA THR A 214 -8.29 -25.48 -22.43
C THR A 214 -7.72 -24.08 -22.70
N ASP A 215 -6.51 -24.04 -23.24
CA ASP A 215 -5.68 -22.83 -23.28
C ASP A 215 -6.29 -21.68 -24.12
N GLN A 216 -7.11 -22.04 -25.11
CA GLN A 216 -7.70 -21.13 -26.10
C GLN A 216 -9.18 -20.81 -25.83
N LEU A 217 -9.70 -21.10 -24.63
CA LEU A 217 -11.11 -20.81 -24.28
C LEU A 217 -11.52 -19.35 -24.44
N HIS A 218 -10.56 -18.42 -24.35
CA HIS A 218 -10.80 -17.00 -24.57
C HIS A 218 -11.39 -16.72 -25.97
N GLU A 219 -11.10 -17.53 -26.99
CA GLU A 219 -11.68 -17.35 -28.33
C GLU A 219 -13.20 -17.55 -28.36
N THR A 220 -13.70 -18.53 -27.59
CA THR A 220 -15.13 -18.78 -27.44
C THR A 220 -15.78 -17.62 -26.70
N VAL A 221 -15.13 -17.14 -25.64
CA VAL A 221 -15.60 -15.98 -24.86
C VAL A 221 -15.65 -14.71 -25.72
N GLN A 222 -14.63 -14.45 -26.53
CA GLN A 222 -14.64 -13.34 -27.50
C GLN A 222 -15.83 -13.42 -28.46
N GLN A 223 -16.13 -14.63 -28.96
CA GLN A 223 -17.30 -14.82 -29.82
C GLN A 223 -18.62 -14.58 -29.08
N LEU A 224 -18.73 -15.02 -27.83
CA LEU A 224 -19.91 -14.76 -26.99
C LEU A 224 -20.10 -13.26 -26.71
N ILE A 225 -19.01 -12.52 -26.45
CA ILE A 225 -19.05 -11.07 -26.27
C ILE A 225 -19.52 -10.36 -27.55
N LEU A 226 -19.05 -10.79 -28.73
CA LEU A 226 -19.56 -10.25 -30.00
C LEU A 226 -21.04 -10.59 -30.22
N ASN A 227 -21.47 -11.81 -29.91
CA ASN A 227 -22.87 -12.20 -30.01
C ASN A 227 -23.74 -11.34 -29.08
N PHE A 228 -23.26 -11.05 -27.87
CA PHE A 228 -23.90 -10.11 -26.96
C PHE A 228 -24.04 -8.72 -27.59
N LEU A 229 -22.98 -8.19 -28.23
CA LEU A 229 -23.06 -6.90 -28.92
C LEU A 229 -24.01 -6.91 -30.13
N VAL A 230 -24.15 -8.03 -30.82
CA VAL A 230 -25.14 -8.19 -31.90
C VAL A 230 -26.57 -8.21 -31.35
N SER A 231 -26.78 -8.82 -30.18
CA SER A 231 -28.09 -8.89 -29.51
C SER A 231 -28.49 -7.56 -28.86
N GLU A 232 -27.62 -7.01 -28.01
CA GLU A 232 -27.89 -5.89 -27.13
C GLU A 232 -27.44 -4.53 -27.69
N GLY A 233 -26.71 -4.53 -28.80
CA GLY A 233 -26.09 -3.34 -29.36
C GLY A 233 -24.90 -2.80 -28.56
N ALA A 234 -24.27 -1.77 -29.12
CA ALA A 234 -23.23 -1.01 -28.43
C ALA A 234 -23.82 -0.11 -27.34
N ALA A 235 -23.08 0.10 -26.25
CA ALA A 235 -23.48 0.98 -25.15
C ALA A 235 -23.56 2.46 -25.56
N VAL A 236 -22.83 2.84 -26.62
CA VAL A 236 -22.85 4.17 -27.24
C VAL A 236 -23.01 4.01 -28.76
N PRO A 237 -23.53 5.02 -29.49
CA PRO A 237 -23.79 4.94 -30.92
C PRO A 237 -22.50 5.03 -31.77
N ILE A 238 -21.61 4.05 -31.59
CA ILE A 238 -20.35 3.88 -32.31
C ILE A 238 -20.42 2.58 -33.11
N SER A 239 -19.98 2.62 -34.37
CA SER A 239 -19.87 1.41 -35.19
C SER A 239 -18.71 0.53 -34.70
N PHE A 240 -18.92 -0.77 -34.66
CA PHE A 240 -17.90 -1.73 -34.25
C PHE A 240 -17.79 -2.89 -35.25
N PRO A 241 -16.60 -3.48 -35.40
CA PRO A 241 -16.39 -4.61 -36.30
C PRO A 241 -17.09 -5.87 -35.76
N LEU A 242 -17.72 -6.62 -36.67
CA LEU A 242 -18.34 -7.93 -36.37
C LEU A 242 -17.35 -9.10 -36.42
N SER A 243 -16.09 -8.84 -36.80
CA SER A 243 -15.03 -9.84 -36.80
C SER A 243 -14.33 -9.86 -35.45
N LYS A 244 -14.30 -11.03 -34.77
CA LYS A 244 -13.58 -11.21 -33.50
C LYS A 244 -12.11 -10.84 -33.61
N ALA A 245 -11.49 -11.21 -34.73
CA ALA A 245 -10.08 -10.94 -34.99
C ALA A 245 -9.79 -9.44 -35.13
N ILE A 246 -10.74 -8.64 -35.62
CA ILE A 246 -10.58 -7.19 -35.72
C ILE A 246 -10.92 -6.53 -34.37
N PHE A 247 -12.08 -6.89 -33.78
CA PHE A 247 -12.58 -6.26 -32.56
C PHE A 247 -11.57 -6.34 -31.40
N PHE A 248 -10.97 -7.51 -31.17
CA PHE A 248 -10.02 -7.74 -30.07
C PHE A 248 -8.55 -7.49 -30.45
N SER A 249 -8.27 -6.92 -31.63
CA SER A 249 -6.91 -6.54 -32.05
C SER A 249 -6.64 -5.06 -31.86
N ASP A 250 -5.41 -4.63 -32.16
CA ASP A 250 -5.02 -3.22 -32.16
C ASP A 250 -5.71 -2.40 -33.27
N GLN A 251 -6.33 -3.04 -34.27
CA GLN A 251 -7.12 -2.35 -35.30
C GLN A 251 -8.39 -1.71 -34.73
N PHE A 252 -8.87 -2.20 -33.58
CA PHE A 252 -9.99 -1.61 -32.86
C PHE A 252 -9.59 -1.39 -31.39
N PRO A 253 -8.90 -0.28 -31.07
CA PRO A 253 -8.21 -0.10 -29.79
C PRO A 253 -9.07 -0.33 -28.56
N GLU A 254 -8.44 -0.74 -27.45
CA GLU A 254 -9.13 -1.02 -26.18
C GLU A 254 -10.03 0.13 -25.72
N ALA A 255 -9.60 1.39 -25.85
CA ALA A 255 -10.42 2.55 -25.50
C ALA A 255 -11.76 2.59 -26.27
N GLN A 256 -11.77 2.16 -27.54
CA GLN A 256 -13.00 2.04 -28.34
C GLN A 256 -13.80 0.81 -27.92
N ARG A 257 -13.15 -0.34 -27.67
CA ARG A 257 -13.81 -1.54 -27.11
C ARG A 257 -14.55 -1.23 -25.81
N LEU A 258 -13.89 -0.57 -24.86
CA LEU A 258 -14.46 -0.19 -23.58
C LEU A 258 -15.68 0.71 -23.75
N LYS A 259 -15.65 1.66 -24.68
CA LYS A 259 -16.81 2.49 -25.01
C LYS A 259 -17.96 1.67 -25.59
N VAL A 260 -17.70 0.81 -26.57
CA VAL A 260 -18.72 -0.05 -27.18
C VAL A 260 -19.35 -1.01 -26.17
N LEU A 261 -18.55 -1.59 -25.27
CA LEU A 261 -19.02 -2.55 -24.29
C LEU A 261 -19.78 -1.87 -23.13
N PHE A 262 -19.21 -0.81 -22.57
CA PHE A 262 -19.64 -0.26 -21.27
C PHE A 262 -20.13 1.19 -21.31
N GLY A 263 -19.75 1.98 -22.32
CA GLY A 263 -20.15 3.38 -22.48
C GLY A 263 -19.05 4.38 -22.12
N GLU A 264 -19.43 5.61 -21.78
CA GLU A 264 -18.45 6.66 -21.41
C GLU A 264 -17.92 6.46 -19.97
N PRO A 265 -16.65 6.79 -19.69
CA PRO A 265 -16.07 6.65 -18.34
C PRO A 265 -16.80 7.45 -17.25
N THR A 266 -17.41 8.58 -17.60
CA THR A 266 -18.15 9.45 -16.67
C THR A 266 -19.49 8.87 -16.21
N GLU A 267 -19.97 7.80 -16.84
CA GLU A 267 -21.29 7.20 -16.60
C GLU A 267 -21.18 5.91 -15.77
N SER A 268 -20.52 5.95 -14.60
CA SER A 268 -20.17 4.76 -13.80
C SER A 268 -21.33 3.78 -13.57
N MET A 269 -22.54 4.29 -13.29
CA MET A 269 -23.73 3.43 -13.11
C MET A 269 -24.16 2.72 -14.39
N GLY A 270 -24.10 3.41 -15.54
CA GLY A 270 -24.41 2.82 -16.84
C GLY A 270 -23.39 1.74 -17.23
N ARG A 271 -22.11 1.99 -16.93
CA ARG A 271 -21.03 1.02 -17.14
C ARG A 271 -21.23 -0.24 -16.32
N LEU A 272 -21.52 -0.07 -15.02
CA LEU A 272 -21.78 -1.19 -14.11
C LEU A 272 -22.96 -2.04 -14.59
N PHE A 273 -24.05 -1.39 -15.02
CA PHE A 273 -25.22 -2.08 -15.57
C PHE A 273 -24.87 -2.90 -16.83
N ARG A 274 -24.13 -2.30 -17.77
CA ARG A 274 -23.66 -3.00 -18.99
C ARG A 274 -22.74 -4.17 -18.66
N ARG A 275 -21.85 -4.01 -17.69
CA ARG A 275 -20.97 -5.08 -17.19
C ARG A 275 -21.77 -6.22 -16.59
N ASP A 276 -22.78 -5.93 -15.79
CA ASP A 276 -23.64 -6.95 -15.15
C ASP A 276 -24.44 -7.76 -16.20
N LEU A 277 -24.96 -7.10 -17.25
CA LEU A 277 -25.61 -7.78 -18.38
C LEU A 277 -24.66 -8.73 -19.11
N LEU A 278 -23.45 -8.26 -19.43
CA LEU A 278 -22.46 -9.09 -20.13
C LEU A 278 -21.96 -10.24 -19.25
N LEU A 279 -21.78 -9.99 -17.95
CA LEU A 279 -21.47 -11.04 -16.98
C LEU A 279 -22.58 -12.10 -16.98
N GLN A 280 -23.85 -11.70 -16.89
CA GLN A 280 -24.98 -12.63 -16.92
C GLN A 280 -24.99 -13.47 -18.22
N TRP A 281 -24.70 -12.84 -19.35
CA TRP A 281 -24.60 -13.52 -20.64
C TRP A 281 -23.55 -14.63 -20.62
N LEU A 282 -22.35 -14.35 -20.12
CA LEU A 282 -21.27 -15.35 -20.01
C LEU A 282 -21.54 -16.41 -18.94
N TYR A 283 -22.15 -16.00 -17.82
CA TYR A 283 -22.52 -16.89 -16.72
C TYR A 283 -23.51 -17.96 -17.17
N ASN A 284 -24.50 -17.61 -18.01
CA ASN A 284 -25.47 -18.55 -18.56
C ASN A 284 -24.81 -19.66 -19.41
N GLU A 285 -23.69 -19.35 -20.04
CA GLU A 285 -22.89 -20.29 -20.84
C GLU A 285 -21.82 -21.02 -20.00
N GLY A 286 -21.74 -20.71 -18.70
CA GLY A 286 -20.83 -21.33 -17.74
C GLY A 286 -19.39 -20.81 -17.79
N PHE A 287 -19.11 -19.70 -18.47
CA PHE A 287 -17.74 -19.19 -18.62
C PHE A 287 -17.34 -18.28 -17.47
N GLU A 288 -16.18 -18.57 -16.86
CA GLU A 288 -15.61 -17.77 -15.80
C GLU A 288 -14.10 -17.56 -15.98
N PRO A 289 -13.54 -16.37 -15.68
CA PRO A 289 -12.11 -16.21 -15.56
C PRO A 289 -11.58 -17.09 -14.43
N VAL A 290 -10.39 -17.67 -14.63
CA VAL A 290 -9.73 -18.50 -13.60
C VAL A 290 -9.39 -17.62 -12.39
N PRO A 291 -9.78 -18.01 -11.16
CA PRO A 291 -9.54 -17.19 -9.99
C PRO A 291 -8.05 -17.07 -9.65
N ALA A 292 -7.66 -15.93 -9.07
CA ALA A 292 -6.31 -15.70 -8.57
C ALA A 292 -6.02 -16.59 -7.36
N THR A 293 -4.76 -16.96 -7.18
CA THR A 293 -4.34 -17.88 -6.12
C THR A 293 -3.15 -17.33 -5.35
N MET A 294 -2.97 -17.77 -4.11
CA MET A 294 -1.82 -17.45 -3.28
C MET A 294 -1.23 -18.71 -2.67
N ALA A 295 0.10 -18.70 -2.57
CA ALA A 295 0.96 -19.77 -2.09
C ALA A 295 0.93 -21.05 -2.92
N PRO A 296 2.02 -21.86 -2.87
CA PRO A 296 2.07 -23.17 -3.49
C PRO A 296 0.82 -24.02 -3.16
N PRO A 297 0.26 -24.77 -4.13
CA PRO A 297 0.80 -25.00 -5.47
C PRO A 297 0.46 -23.95 -6.55
N TYR A 298 -0.23 -22.85 -6.21
CA TYR A 298 -0.80 -21.83 -7.12
C TYR A 298 -1.74 -22.31 -8.24
N ARG A 299 -1.68 -23.58 -8.63
CA ARG A 299 -2.40 -24.20 -9.76
C ARG A 299 -3.06 -25.49 -9.34
N GLY A 300 -4.03 -25.95 -10.14
CA GLY A 300 -4.85 -27.12 -9.85
C GLY A 300 -5.96 -26.78 -8.88
N ILE A 301 -7.08 -26.29 -9.41
CA ILE A 301 -8.28 -25.91 -8.66
C ILE A 301 -9.48 -26.78 -9.01
N GLU A 302 -10.41 -26.89 -8.08
CA GLU A 302 -11.72 -27.49 -8.26
C GLU A 302 -12.80 -26.64 -7.58
N VAL A 303 -14.06 -26.81 -7.98
CA VAL A 303 -15.19 -26.14 -7.33
C VAL A 303 -15.34 -26.69 -5.91
N ASP A 304 -15.47 -25.83 -4.90
CA ASP A 304 -15.64 -26.29 -3.53
C ASP A 304 -17.04 -26.92 -3.34
N PRO A 305 -17.13 -28.23 -3.02
CA PRO A 305 -18.40 -28.91 -2.80
C PRO A 305 -19.13 -28.46 -1.53
N ASN A 306 -18.44 -27.79 -0.60
CA ASN A 306 -19.03 -27.37 0.66
C ASN A 306 -20.23 -26.42 0.44
N PRO A 307 -21.41 -26.68 1.04
CA PRO A 307 -22.53 -25.76 0.98
C PRO A 307 -22.22 -24.34 1.47
N SER A 308 -21.28 -24.16 2.41
CA SER A 308 -20.89 -22.83 2.90
C SER A 308 -20.08 -22.03 1.89
N ALA A 309 -19.49 -22.69 0.88
CA ALA A 309 -18.77 -22.06 -0.22
C ALA A 309 -19.71 -21.54 -1.32
N LYS A 310 -21.03 -21.64 -1.13
CA LYS A 310 -22.05 -21.14 -2.05
C LYS A 310 -22.48 -19.74 -1.62
N THR A 311 -22.45 -18.79 -2.54
CA THR A 311 -23.06 -17.46 -2.36
C THR A 311 -24.10 -17.22 -3.45
N ILE A 312 -25.18 -16.53 -3.12
CA ILE A 312 -26.18 -16.07 -4.09
C ILE A 312 -26.10 -14.55 -4.09
N ASP A 313 -25.91 -13.96 -5.25
CA ASP A 313 -25.84 -12.50 -5.35
C ASP A 313 -27.23 -11.86 -5.53
N SER A 314 -27.27 -10.53 -5.63
CA SER A 314 -28.51 -9.75 -5.78
C SER A 314 -29.28 -10.06 -7.06
N GLN A 315 -28.64 -10.66 -8.08
CA GLN A 315 -29.28 -11.07 -9.34
C GLN A 315 -29.71 -12.54 -9.31
N GLY A 316 -29.54 -13.23 -8.18
CA GLY A 316 -29.88 -14.64 -8.04
C GLY A 316 -28.85 -15.60 -8.64
N ARG A 317 -27.68 -15.11 -9.11
CA ARG A 317 -26.61 -15.98 -9.61
C ARG A 317 -26.02 -16.78 -8.46
N VAL A 318 -25.82 -18.05 -8.71
CA VAL A 318 -25.16 -18.96 -7.77
C VAL A 318 -23.66 -18.95 -8.05
N TRP A 319 -22.91 -18.38 -7.11
CA TRP A 319 -21.46 -18.39 -7.08
C TRP A 319 -20.98 -19.50 -6.15
N ARG A 320 -19.85 -20.11 -6.50
CA ARG A 320 -19.14 -21.03 -5.62
C ARG A 320 -17.68 -20.65 -5.55
N ASP A 321 -17.12 -20.78 -4.35
CA ASP A 321 -15.67 -20.69 -4.18
C ASP A 321 -14.98 -21.90 -4.82
N TYR A 322 -13.70 -21.69 -5.10
CA TYR A 322 -12.81 -22.72 -5.59
C TYR A 322 -11.81 -23.08 -4.49
N ARG A 323 -11.31 -24.31 -4.50
CA ARG A 323 -10.22 -24.75 -3.63
C ARG A 323 -9.11 -25.39 -4.45
N MET A 324 -7.91 -25.41 -3.90
CA MET A 324 -6.81 -26.17 -4.49
C MET A 324 -7.09 -27.67 -4.36
N ILE A 325 -6.72 -28.44 -5.38
CA ILE A 325 -6.81 -29.91 -5.37
C ILE A 325 -5.82 -30.49 -4.34
N LYS A 326 -4.65 -29.86 -4.20
CA LYS A 326 -3.58 -30.27 -3.27
C LYS A 326 -3.13 -29.07 -2.42
N PRO A 327 -3.96 -28.57 -1.48
CA PRO A 327 -3.63 -27.39 -0.70
C PRO A 327 -2.49 -27.67 0.28
N GLN A 328 -1.68 -26.65 0.51
CA GLN A 328 -0.74 -26.50 1.61
C GLN A 328 -1.29 -25.46 2.60
N THR A 329 -0.58 -25.24 3.71
CA THR A 329 -1.03 -24.39 4.84
C THR A 329 -1.52 -23.01 4.40
N MET A 330 -0.75 -22.34 3.53
CA MET A 330 -1.05 -20.97 3.09
C MET A 330 -1.81 -20.91 1.76
N SER A 331 -2.15 -22.05 1.14
CA SER A 331 -2.85 -22.05 -0.15
C SER A 331 -4.21 -21.38 -0.05
N ARG A 332 -4.46 -20.37 -0.88
CA ARG A 332 -5.75 -19.69 -0.97
C ARG A 332 -6.15 -19.50 -2.43
N VAL A 333 -7.45 -19.51 -2.67
CA VAL A 333 -8.04 -19.10 -3.95
C VAL A 333 -8.90 -17.88 -3.67
N PHE A 334 -8.65 -16.79 -4.37
CA PHE A 334 -9.41 -15.55 -4.25
C PHE A 334 -10.53 -15.56 -5.27
N GLY A 335 -11.69 -16.08 -4.86
CA GLY A 335 -12.88 -16.22 -5.69
C GLY A 335 -13.29 -14.99 -6.50
N PRO A 336 -13.12 -13.74 -6.01
CA PRO A 336 -13.44 -12.53 -6.78
C PRO A 336 -12.35 -12.04 -7.73
N LEU A 337 -11.12 -12.54 -7.67
CA LEU A 337 -9.97 -11.96 -8.38
C LEU A 337 -9.51 -12.88 -9.51
N THR A 338 -8.89 -12.35 -10.56
CA THR A 338 -8.23 -13.12 -11.64
C THR A 338 -6.91 -12.49 -12.03
N ARG A 339 -5.94 -13.33 -12.43
CA ARG A 339 -4.58 -12.92 -12.80
C ARG A 339 -4.43 -12.84 -14.31
N TYR A 340 -3.51 -11.97 -14.75
CA TYR A 340 -3.06 -11.96 -16.13
C TYR A 340 -2.46 -13.32 -16.53
N LYS A 341 -2.78 -13.79 -17.74
CA LYS A 341 -2.15 -14.96 -18.37
C LYS A 341 -0.78 -14.56 -18.90
N LEU A 342 0.22 -14.48 -18.02
CA LEU A 342 1.57 -14.02 -18.34
C LEU A 342 2.38 -15.03 -19.17
N TYR A 343 1.98 -16.28 -19.18
CA TYR A 343 2.64 -17.39 -19.86
C TYR A 343 1.59 -18.28 -20.53
N ASP A 344 2.01 -19.06 -21.53
CA ASP A 344 1.17 -20.13 -22.05
C ASP A 344 1.13 -21.32 -21.08
N ASN A 345 0.16 -22.21 -21.28
CA ASN A 345 0.06 -23.45 -20.52
C ASN A 345 0.73 -24.62 -21.26
N LEU A 346 1.26 -25.59 -20.52
CA LEU A 346 1.70 -26.87 -21.07
C LEU A 346 0.50 -27.74 -21.46
N ASP A 347 0.66 -28.56 -22.50
CA ASP A 347 -0.30 -29.61 -22.90
C ASP A 347 -1.77 -29.16 -22.96
N ASN A 348 -2.01 -27.98 -23.54
CA ASN A 348 -3.35 -27.37 -23.63
C ASN A 348 -4.04 -27.24 -22.25
N ASN A 349 -3.26 -26.95 -21.22
CA ASN A 349 -3.66 -26.78 -19.83
C ASN A 349 -4.30 -28.03 -19.19
N SER A 350 -4.00 -29.25 -19.67
CA SER A 350 -4.62 -30.49 -19.16
C SER A 350 -4.38 -30.73 -17.66
N ASN A 351 -3.24 -30.27 -17.13
CA ASN A 351 -2.82 -30.48 -15.74
C ASN A 351 -2.67 -29.16 -14.94
N TRP A 352 -3.19 -28.04 -15.44
CA TRP A 352 -3.02 -26.70 -14.86
C TRP A 352 -1.58 -26.15 -14.86
N GLU A 353 -0.67 -26.75 -15.64
CA GLU A 353 0.75 -26.42 -15.63
C GLU A 353 1.07 -25.23 -16.54
N ILE A 354 1.83 -24.28 -16.01
CA ILE A 354 2.30 -23.10 -16.72
C ILE A 354 3.60 -23.43 -17.46
N ASN A 355 3.69 -23.05 -18.74
CA ASN A 355 4.90 -23.09 -19.52
C ASN A 355 5.71 -21.80 -19.32
N PHE A 356 6.58 -21.79 -18.31
CA PHE A 356 7.42 -20.64 -17.99
C PHE A 356 8.49 -20.29 -19.05
N ASP A 357 8.67 -21.14 -20.07
CA ASP A 357 9.54 -20.88 -21.22
C ASP A 357 8.79 -20.23 -22.40
N SER A 358 7.47 -20.05 -22.29
CA SER A 358 6.61 -19.39 -23.28
C SER A 358 5.92 -18.15 -22.70
N PRO A 359 6.64 -17.04 -22.47
CA PRO A 359 6.06 -15.80 -21.98
C PRO A 359 5.19 -15.15 -23.05
N ARG A 360 3.99 -14.70 -22.64
CA ARG A 360 3.04 -13.99 -23.51
C ARG A 360 3.34 -12.50 -23.55
N LYS A 361 4.34 -12.15 -24.37
CA LYS A 361 4.96 -10.81 -24.41
C LYS A 361 3.94 -9.69 -24.51
N GLU A 362 2.86 -9.88 -25.26
CA GLU A 362 1.78 -8.90 -25.43
C GLU A 362 1.08 -8.56 -24.10
N VAL A 363 0.92 -9.54 -23.20
CA VAL A 363 0.29 -9.34 -21.89
C VAL A 363 1.23 -8.59 -20.95
N TRP A 364 2.52 -8.96 -20.95
CA TRP A 364 3.55 -8.25 -20.19
C TRP A 364 3.65 -6.78 -20.60
N ILE A 365 3.71 -6.52 -21.91
CA ILE A 365 3.77 -5.17 -22.47
C ILE A 365 2.51 -4.38 -22.11
N TYR A 366 1.33 -5.00 -22.24
CA TYR A 366 0.06 -4.36 -21.87
C TYR A 366 0.09 -3.84 -20.43
N VAL A 367 0.47 -4.68 -19.46
CA VAL A 367 0.50 -4.27 -18.04
C VAL A 367 1.55 -3.18 -17.80
N CYS A 368 2.74 -3.32 -18.38
CA CYS A 368 3.80 -2.30 -18.27
C CYS A 368 3.32 -0.94 -18.81
N HIS A 369 2.69 -0.93 -19.99
CA HIS A 369 2.14 0.27 -20.60
C HIS A 369 1.08 0.93 -19.70
N LYS A 370 0.14 0.15 -19.15
CA LYS A 370 -0.94 0.70 -18.30
C LYS A 370 -0.40 1.38 -17.05
N TYR A 371 0.52 0.75 -16.34
CA TYR A 371 1.13 1.38 -15.16
C TYR A 371 2.04 2.56 -15.52
N ASN A 372 2.71 2.52 -16.67
CA ASN A 372 3.46 3.67 -17.17
C ASN A 372 2.56 4.85 -17.55
N GLU A 373 1.40 4.60 -18.16
CA GLU A 373 0.38 5.64 -18.42
C GLU A 373 -0.07 6.30 -17.10
N MET A 374 -0.29 5.52 -16.04
CA MET A 374 -0.64 6.06 -14.72
C MET A 374 0.51 6.85 -14.11
N GLN A 375 1.74 6.35 -14.21
CA GLN A 375 2.93 7.05 -13.74
C GLN A 375 3.07 8.40 -14.45
N ALA A 376 3.00 8.42 -15.78
CA ALA A 376 3.16 9.63 -16.58
C ALA A 376 2.00 10.62 -16.36
N ALA A 377 0.76 10.14 -16.23
CA ALA A 377 -0.39 11.00 -16.01
C ALA A 377 -0.31 11.75 -14.68
N TYR A 378 0.11 11.06 -13.60
CA TYR A 378 0.05 11.61 -12.24
C TYR A 378 1.41 11.94 -11.62
N ASN A 379 2.51 11.61 -12.30
CA ASN A 379 3.89 11.76 -11.84
C ASN A 379 4.21 10.99 -10.55
N MET A 380 3.80 9.71 -10.47
CA MET A 380 4.11 8.86 -9.31
C MET A 380 5.62 8.52 -9.26
N ASP A 381 6.18 8.44 -8.06
CA ASP A 381 7.62 8.28 -7.80
C ASP A 381 8.05 6.86 -7.51
N PHE A 382 7.14 6.04 -7.00
CA PHE A 382 7.40 4.64 -6.70
C PHE A 382 6.11 3.82 -6.79
N MET A 383 6.27 2.51 -6.74
CA MET A 383 5.16 1.59 -6.57
C MET A 383 5.31 0.73 -5.32
N ARG A 384 4.17 0.39 -4.71
CA ARG A 384 4.06 -0.74 -3.80
C ARG A 384 3.50 -1.92 -4.58
N GLY A 385 4.28 -2.99 -4.76
CA GLY A 385 3.80 -4.18 -5.46
C GLY A 385 2.96 -5.07 -4.56
N ASP A 386 1.67 -5.23 -4.87
CA ASP A 386 0.78 -6.14 -4.16
C ASP A 386 1.14 -7.60 -4.41
N MET A 387 1.06 -8.45 -3.39
CA MET A 387 1.45 -9.87 -3.45
C MET A 387 2.83 -10.12 -4.05
N SER A 388 3.83 -9.31 -3.68
CA SER A 388 5.21 -9.41 -4.21
C SER A 388 5.95 -10.69 -3.82
N HIS A 389 5.37 -11.54 -2.96
CA HIS A 389 5.90 -12.85 -2.60
C HIS A 389 5.59 -13.95 -3.64
N VAL A 390 4.84 -13.61 -4.71
CA VAL A 390 4.37 -14.58 -5.69
C VAL A 390 5.52 -15.08 -6.57
N GLN A 391 6.03 -16.25 -6.23
CA GLN A 391 6.88 -17.07 -7.08
C GLN A 391 6.14 -18.36 -7.44
N MET A 392 5.64 -18.44 -8.68
CA MET A 392 4.83 -19.56 -9.17
C MET A 392 5.63 -20.74 -9.73
N ARG A 393 6.95 -20.60 -9.95
CA ARG A 393 7.81 -21.66 -10.51
C ARG A 393 8.03 -22.78 -9.50
N PRO A 394 7.52 -24.02 -9.71
CA PRO A 394 7.63 -25.09 -8.72
C PRO A 394 9.07 -25.53 -8.42
N THR A 395 10.01 -25.27 -9.33
CA THR A 395 11.45 -25.52 -9.15
C THR A 395 12.15 -24.50 -8.24
N GLY A 396 11.43 -23.49 -7.75
CA GLY A 396 11.97 -22.41 -6.92
C GLY A 396 12.50 -21.22 -7.73
N VAL A 397 13.30 -20.40 -7.07
CA VAL A 397 13.91 -19.19 -7.66
C VAL A 397 15.07 -19.60 -8.59
N PRO A 398 15.04 -19.22 -9.88
CA PRO A 398 16.10 -19.55 -10.82
C PRO A 398 17.36 -18.69 -10.62
N ASP A 399 18.52 -19.26 -10.92
CA ASP A 399 19.83 -18.59 -10.81
C ASP A 399 20.03 -17.44 -11.80
N VAL A 400 19.27 -17.42 -12.89
CA VAL A 400 19.26 -16.35 -13.89
C VAL A 400 17.81 -16.09 -14.27
N VAL A 401 17.46 -14.80 -14.37
CA VAL A 401 16.11 -14.34 -14.68
C VAL A 401 16.14 -13.41 -15.88
N ASP A 402 15.13 -13.53 -16.74
CA ASP A 402 14.92 -12.65 -17.88
C ASP A 402 13.98 -11.48 -17.53
N ALA A 403 13.52 -10.76 -18.55
CA ALA A 403 12.57 -9.66 -18.43
C ALA A 403 11.14 -10.10 -18.06
N TYR A 404 10.84 -11.40 -18.16
CA TYR A 404 9.50 -11.97 -17.96
C TYR A 404 9.44 -12.82 -16.69
N TYR A 405 10.35 -12.62 -15.73
CA TYR A 405 10.39 -13.37 -14.49
C TYR A 405 9.32 -12.94 -13.48
N ASP A 406 9.16 -11.63 -13.29
CA ASP A 406 8.31 -11.03 -12.27
C ASP A 406 7.63 -9.78 -12.82
N ILE A 407 6.33 -9.64 -12.55
CA ILE A 407 5.49 -8.58 -13.15
C ILE A 407 5.83 -7.20 -12.60
N HIS A 408 6.14 -7.09 -11.30
CA HIS A 408 6.53 -5.83 -10.69
C HIS A 408 7.88 -5.39 -11.23
N LYS A 409 8.86 -6.30 -11.33
CA LYS A 409 10.14 -6.03 -12.00
C LYS A 409 9.96 -5.47 -13.41
N ALA A 410 9.10 -6.10 -14.22
CA ALA A 410 8.86 -5.68 -15.59
C ALA A 410 8.31 -4.25 -15.64
N ILE A 411 7.33 -3.93 -14.78
CA ILE A 411 6.74 -2.60 -14.67
C ILE A 411 7.79 -1.56 -14.23
N LYS A 412 8.54 -1.82 -13.16
CA LYS A 412 9.62 -0.93 -12.70
C LYS A 412 10.60 -0.62 -13.82
N ASN A 413 11.14 -1.67 -14.44
CA ASN A 413 12.15 -1.52 -15.49
C ASN A 413 11.59 -0.73 -16.69
N TYR A 414 10.31 -0.91 -17.03
CA TYR A 414 9.67 -0.18 -18.10
C TYR A 414 9.54 1.32 -17.78
N VAL A 415 9.09 1.68 -16.57
CA VAL A 415 8.99 3.07 -16.12
C VAL A 415 10.37 3.74 -16.00
N GLN A 416 11.38 2.97 -15.57
CA GLN A 416 12.76 3.47 -15.43
C GLN A 416 13.44 3.85 -16.75
N LEU A 417 12.84 3.53 -17.90
CA LEU A 417 13.29 4.06 -19.19
C LEU A 417 13.22 5.59 -19.24
N ASP A 418 12.21 6.18 -18.60
CA ASP A 418 12.00 7.63 -18.54
C ASP A 418 12.30 8.21 -17.15
N LYS A 419 12.09 7.41 -16.09
CA LYS A 419 12.16 7.84 -14.68
C LYS A 419 13.10 6.91 -13.90
N PRO A 420 14.44 7.07 -14.03
CA PRO A 420 15.40 6.13 -13.45
C PRO A 420 15.29 5.98 -11.93
N TYR A 421 14.76 6.99 -11.25
CA TYR A 421 14.51 6.99 -9.81
C TYR A 421 13.26 6.20 -9.36
N PHE A 422 12.44 5.69 -10.29
CA PHE A 422 11.20 5.01 -9.95
C PHE A 422 11.43 3.70 -9.22
N ALA A 423 10.99 3.64 -7.96
CA ALA A 423 11.33 2.56 -7.04
C ALA A 423 10.22 1.51 -6.85
N TYR A 424 10.63 0.31 -6.43
CA TYR A 424 9.76 -0.83 -6.13
C TYR A 424 9.83 -1.19 -4.64
N PHE A 425 8.75 -0.90 -3.92
CA PHE A 425 8.49 -1.37 -2.57
C PHE A 425 7.65 -2.66 -2.60
N ALA A 426 8.22 -3.78 -2.21
CA ALA A 426 7.57 -5.09 -2.29
C ALA A 426 6.66 -5.35 -1.08
N GLU A 427 5.40 -5.72 -1.30
CA GLU A 427 4.59 -6.38 -0.28
C GLU A 427 4.96 -7.87 -0.17
N SER A 428 6.03 -8.12 0.56
CA SER A 428 6.49 -9.45 0.94
C SER A 428 6.72 -9.48 2.46
N PHE A 429 6.53 -10.65 3.07
CA PHE A 429 6.55 -10.82 4.53
C PHE A 429 7.79 -11.56 5.01
N LEU A 430 8.79 -11.79 4.14
CA LEU A 430 10.02 -12.52 4.48
C LEU A 430 9.75 -13.89 5.15
N ALA A 431 8.69 -14.56 4.70
CA ALA A 431 8.28 -15.88 5.14
C ALA A 431 9.35 -16.94 4.82
N LYS A 432 9.16 -18.13 5.37
CA LYS A 432 10.11 -19.21 5.18
C LYS A 432 10.03 -19.74 3.73
N PRO A 433 11.13 -20.37 3.23
CA PRO A 433 11.11 -20.96 1.91
C PRO A 433 9.94 -21.91 1.70
N ASN A 434 9.29 -21.82 0.54
CA ASN A 434 8.12 -22.63 0.16
C ASN A 434 6.84 -22.38 0.97
N GLU A 435 6.78 -21.37 1.83
CA GLU A 435 5.58 -21.07 2.64
C GLU A 435 4.56 -20.22 1.88
N MET A 436 4.98 -19.04 1.40
CA MET A 436 4.11 -18.12 0.65
C MET A 436 4.37 -18.11 -0.85
N GLY A 437 5.54 -18.58 -1.29
CA GLY A 437 5.94 -18.75 -2.70
C GLY A 437 6.95 -19.89 -2.83
N TYR A 438 7.16 -20.41 -4.04
CA TYR A 438 8.14 -21.48 -4.24
C TYR A 438 9.58 -20.95 -4.13
N GLY A 439 10.45 -21.70 -3.44
CA GLY A 439 11.84 -21.31 -3.23
C GLY A 439 12.05 -20.34 -2.07
N ASP A 440 13.23 -19.70 -2.04
CA ASP A 440 13.63 -18.74 -1.01
C ASP A 440 13.12 -17.32 -1.32
N GLU A 441 12.48 -16.67 -0.34
CA GLU A 441 11.83 -15.38 -0.55
C GLU A 441 12.83 -14.22 -0.70
N ILE A 442 13.97 -14.27 -0.01
CA ILE A 442 15.03 -13.25 -0.14
C ILE A 442 15.61 -13.32 -1.55
N ALA A 443 15.95 -14.52 -2.02
CA ALA A 443 16.41 -14.72 -3.39
C ALA A 443 15.35 -14.25 -4.41
N HIS A 444 14.07 -14.52 -4.17
CA HIS A 444 13.00 -14.04 -5.06
C HIS A 444 12.99 -12.51 -5.16
N LEU A 445 13.06 -11.80 -4.04
CA LEU A 445 13.08 -10.34 -3.97
C LEU A 445 14.28 -9.71 -4.68
N GLU A 446 15.47 -10.31 -4.54
CA GLU A 446 16.65 -9.87 -5.31
C GLU A 446 16.43 -10.05 -6.81
N ARG A 447 15.84 -11.18 -7.22
CA ARG A 447 15.58 -11.48 -8.63
C ARG A 447 14.44 -10.67 -9.23
N SER A 448 13.45 -10.27 -8.44
CA SER A 448 12.39 -9.31 -8.81
C SER A 448 12.87 -7.86 -8.79
N ASN A 449 14.12 -7.60 -8.42
CA ASN A 449 14.70 -6.26 -8.37
C ASN A 449 13.90 -5.31 -7.44
N ALA A 450 13.39 -5.85 -6.33
CA ALA A 450 12.81 -5.05 -5.27
C ALA A 450 13.88 -4.11 -4.68
N ASP A 451 13.50 -2.89 -4.34
CA ASP A 451 14.41 -1.93 -3.70
C ASP A 451 14.25 -1.95 -2.18
N SER A 452 13.02 -2.14 -1.71
CA SER A 452 12.69 -2.36 -0.30
C SER A 452 11.53 -3.35 -0.19
N THR A 453 11.35 -3.98 0.97
CA THR A 453 10.24 -4.90 1.24
C THR A 453 9.58 -4.57 2.57
N LEU A 454 8.26 -4.75 2.63
CA LEU A 454 7.43 -4.48 3.80
C LEU A 454 7.87 -5.29 5.04
N GLY A 455 8.10 -6.58 4.85
CA GLY A 455 8.40 -7.54 5.91
C GLY A 455 7.25 -7.76 6.92
N ASP A 456 7.55 -8.41 8.05
CA ASP A 456 6.61 -8.93 9.04
C ASP A 456 6.74 -8.43 10.49
N LEU A 457 7.71 -7.55 10.83
CA LEU A 457 7.87 -7.01 12.20
C LEU A 457 6.60 -6.34 12.79
N GLN A 458 5.72 -5.80 11.95
CA GLN A 458 4.41 -5.26 12.34
C GLN A 458 3.43 -6.33 12.84
N SER A 459 3.69 -7.61 12.55
CA SER A 459 2.85 -8.76 12.94
C SER A 459 3.49 -9.58 14.08
N ILE A 460 4.33 -8.95 14.89
CA ILE A 460 5.04 -9.58 16.01
C ILE A 460 5.04 -8.62 17.19
N VAL A 461 4.76 -9.12 18.40
CA VAL A 461 4.81 -8.33 19.63
C VAL A 461 6.24 -7.87 19.91
N VAL A 462 6.43 -6.55 20.06
CA VAL A 462 7.73 -5.92 20.35
C VAL A 462 8.37 -6.53 21.59
N GLY A 463 9.69 -6.77 21.55
CA GLY A 463 10.44 -7.26 22.70
C GLY A 463 10.38 -8.77 22.94
N THR A 464 9.52 -9.49 22.22
CA THR A 464 9.54 -10.95 22.28
C THR A 464 10.81 -11.50 21.61
N PRO A 465 11.28 -12.71 21.99
CA PRO A 465 12.42 -13.34 21.32
C PRO A 465 12.24 -13.47 19.82
N LYS A 466 10.99 -13.71 19.36
CA LYS A 466 10.66 -13.74 17.94
C LYS A 466 10.90 -12.38 17.28
N PHE A 467 10.48 -11.28 17.90
CA PHE A 467 10.69 -9.94 17.37
C PHE A 467 12.19 -9.63 17.24
N MET A 468 12.96 -9.90 18.30
CA MET A 468 14.39 -9.60 18.31
C MET A 468 15.17 -10.46 17.28
N SER A 469 14.81 -11.74 17.16
CA SER A 469 15.39 -12.64 16.15
C SER A 469 15.07 -12.20 14.71
N GLU A 470 13.82 -11.84 14.41
CA GLU A 470 13.46 -11.31 13.08
C GLU A 470 14.11 -9.94 12.83
N PHE A 471 14.27 -9.09 13.87
CA PHE A 471 14.97 -7.83 13.73
C PHE A 471 16.47 -8.04 13.43
N SER A 472 17.11 -9.04 14.04
CA SER A 472 18.47 -9.45 13.69
C SER A 472 18.58 -9.93 12.24
N LYS A 473 17.61 -10.72 11.77
CA LYS A 473 17.51 -11.14 10.36
C LYS A 473 17.38 -9.95 9.42
N TYR A 474 16.59 -8.93 9.77
CA TYR A 474 16.47 -7.71 8.98
C TYR A 474 17.80 -6.98 8.87
N HIS A 475 18.50 -6.81 10.00
CA HIS A 475 19.82 -6.20 10.02
C HIS A 475 20.80 -6.97 9.10
N LYS A 476 20.78 -8.31 9.13
CA LYS A 476 21.59 -9.14 8.23
C LYS A 476 21.22 -8.93 6.75
N ILE A 477 19.94 -9.00 6.40
CA ILE A 477 19.44 -8.80 5.04
C ILE A 477 19.89 -7.44 4.50
N LEU A 478 19.75 -6.37 5.30
CA LEU A 478 20.15 -5.02 4.93
C LEU A 478 21.64 -4.92 4.54
N ARG A 479 22.50 -5.75 5.14
CA ARG A 479 23.95 -5.75 4.88
C ARG A 479 24.36 -6.67 3.73
N THR A 480 23.55 -7.68 3.41
CA THR A 480 23.94 -8.73 2.45
C THR A 480 23.16 -8.73 1.15
N SER A 481 22.00 -8.05 1.10
CA SER A 481 21.06 -8.16 -0.01
C SER A 481 20.97 -6.87 -0.80
N SER A 482 20.45 -6.94 -2.03
CA SER A 482 20.27 -5.75 -2.88
C SER A 482 19.10 -4.84 -2.49
N PHE A 483 18.27 -5.24 -1.53
CA PHE A 483 17.07 -4.53 -1.08
C PHE A 483 17.08 -4.29 0.44
N ALA A 484 16.29 -3.33 0.91
CA ALA A 484 16.20 -3.00 2.32
C ALA A 484 14.87 -3.50 2.95
N PRO A 485 14.90 -4.33 4.00
CA PRO A 485 13.71 -4.68 4.74
C PRO A 485 13.24 -3.47 5.57
N ASN A 486 11.95 -3.22 5.61
CA ASN A 486 11.38 -2.02 6.20
C ASN A 486 11.02 -2.25 7.67
N PHE A 487 11.46 -1.38 8.57
CA PHE A 487 11.05 -1.37 9.99
C PHE A 487 9.58 -0.91 10.10
N THR A 488 8.68 -1.75 9.60
CA THR A 488 7.27 -1.43 9.50
C THR A 488 6.66 -1.34 10.89
N ILE A 489 6.12 -0.15 11.19
CA ILE A 489 5.48 0.17 12.46
C ILE A 489 4.10 -0.47 12.48
N MET A 490 3.28 -0.13 11.49
CA MET A 490 1.93 -0.66 11.25
C MET A 490 1.57 -0.37 9.80
N THR A 491 0.83 -1.25 9.13
CA THR A 491 0.19 -0.92 7.84
C THR A 491 -1.30 -0.69 8.01
N ALA A 492 -1.91 0.06 7.10
CA ALA A 492 -3.37 0.16 7.04
C ALA A 492 -4.03 -1.23 6.88
N ASP A 493 -3.34 -2.19 6.28
CA ASP A 493 -3.85 -3.56 6.13
C ASP A 493 -3.74 -4.42 7.41
N LYS A 494 -2.82 -4.08 8.33
CA LYS A 494 -2.65 -4.75 9.61
C LYS A 494 -3.31 -4.02 10.77
N ASP A 495 -3.97 -2.90 10.50
CA ASP A 495 -4.92 -2.29 11.43
C ASP A 495 -6.26 -3.03 11.32
N ASP A 496 -6.31 -4.21 11.93
CA ASP A 496 -7.42 -5.18 11.92
C ASP A 496 -7.49 -5.83 13.32
N PRO A 497 -8.70 -6.18 13.83
CA PRO A 497 -8.84 -6.73 15.18
C PRO A 497 -7.96 -7.95 15.49
N ARG A 498 -7.61 -8.74 14.47
CA ARG A 498 -6.76 -9.93 14.62
C ARG A 498 -5.32 -9.61 15.05
N PHE A 499 -4.90 -8.36 14.91
CA PHE A 499 -3.53 -7.91 15.12
C PHE A 499 -3.40 -6.92 16.28
N ASP A 500 -4.48 -6.67 17.03
CA ASP A 500 -4.51 -5.74 18.16
C ASP A 500 -3.39 -6.04 19.19
N GLU A 501 -3.11 -7.31 19.44
CA GLU A 501 -2.08 -7.74 20.41
C GLU A 501 -0.69 -7.17 20.12
N PHE A 502 -0.36 -6.87 18.85
CA PHE A 502 0.96 -6.36 18.45
C PHE A 502 1.16 -4.88 18.79
N TYR A 503 0.08 -4.17 19.12
CA TYR A 503 0.03 -2.72 19.33
C TYR A 503 -0.42 -2.33 20.74
N VAL A 504 -0.48 -3.28 21.67
CA VAL A 504 -0.85 -3.01 23.08
C VAL A 504 0.25 -2.21 23.79
N LYS A 505 1.53 -2.47 23.48
CA LYS A 505 2.71 -1.80 24.06
C LYS A 505 3.81 -1.62 23.00
N GLY A 506 4.76 -0.74 23.27
CA GLY A 506 5.99 -0.57 22.46
C GLY A 506 5.80 0.29 21.20
N ASN A 507 4.68 1.02 21.07
CA ASN A 507 4.37 1.83 19.91
C ASN A 507 5.34 3.02 19.74
N GLU A 508 5.72 3.64 20.85
CA GLU A 508 6.73 4.71 20.92
C GLU A 508 8.10 4.20 20.47
N LEU A 509 8.48 3.00 20.93
CA LEU A 509 9.74 2.37 20.56
C LEU A 509 9.77 2.03 19.06
N ARG A 510 8.65 1.57 18.49
CA ARG A 510 8.53 1.33 17.04
C ARG A 510 8.81 2.60 16.24
N LEU A 511 8.18 3.74 16.59
CA LEU A 511 8.43 4.99 15.89
C LEU A 511 9.85 5.50 16.13
N PHE A 512 10.38 5.38 17.35
CA PHE A 512 11.75 5.77 17.68
C PHE A 512 12.76 5.03 16.79
N CYS A 513 12.69 3.70 16.73
CA CYS A 513 13.56 2.91 15.86
C CYS A 513 13.31 3.19 14.39
N GLY A 514 12.04 3.30 13.97
CA GLY A 514 11.69 3.61 12.58
C GLY A 514 12.20 4.96 12.08
N LEU A 515 12.46 5.93 12.96
CA LEU A 515 13.03 7.23 12.59
C LEU A 515 14.56 7.28 12.73
N PHE A 516 15.15 6.61 13.72
CA PHE A 516 16.57 6.78 14.08
C PHE A 516 17.49 5.63 13.65
N LEU A 517 16.95 4.53 13.12
CA LEU A 517 17.71 3.57 12.31
C LEU A 517 17.77 4.11 10.88
N THR A 518 18.56 5.16 10.66
CA THR A 518 18.58 5.94 9.41
C THR A 518 19.01 5.14 8.16
N ASP A 519 19.63 3.97 8.34
CA ASP A 519 19.98 3.06 7.25
C ASP A 519 18.89 2.03 6.91
N MET A 520 17.75 2.05 7.62
CA MET A 520 16.60 1.16 7.42
C MET A 520 15.34 2.00 7.17
N PRO A 521 14.54 1.69 6.12
CA PRO A 521 13.35 2.46 5.83
C PRO A 521 12.22 2.04 6.81
N SER A 522 11.21 2.89 7.00
CA SER A 522 10.04 2.56 7.86
C SER A 522 8.71 2.82 7.16
N TYR A 523 7.63 2.24 7.69
CA TYR A 523 6.28 2.37 7.15
C TYR A 523 5.27 2.48 8.29
N MET A 524 4.44 3.52 8.24
CA MET A 524 3.38 3.79 9.22
C MET A 524 2.03 3.95 8.51
N GLY A 525 1.02 3.20 8.91
CA GLY A 525 -0.34 3.36 8.45
C GLY A 525 -0.99 4.60 9.06
N LEU A 526 -1.84 5.27 8.28
CA LEU A 526 -2.68 6.37 8.75
C LEU A 526 -3.42 6.01 10.04
N GLY A 527 -3.44 6.92 11.00
CA GLY A 527 -4.20 6.78 12.24
C GLY A 527 -3.44 6.08 13.37
N PHE A 528 -2.26 5.49 13.10
CA PHE A 528 -1.40 4.93 14.13
C PHE A 528 -1.16 5.91 15.29
N GLU A 529 -0.97 7.18 14.97
CA GLU A 529 -0.56 8.21 15.91
C GLU A 529 -1.59 8.57 16.99
N ILE A 530 -2.85 8.19 16.80
CA ILE A 530 -3.92 8.38 17.78
C ILE A 530 -4.67 7.08 18.05
N ARG A 531 -4.10 5.94 17.65
CA ARG A 531 -4.74 4.64 17.77
C ARG A 531 -5.00 4.28 19.23
N ASP A 532 -6.23 3.89 19.52
CA ASP A 532 -6.59 3.40 20.84
C ASP A 532 -5.97 2.03 21.13
N THR A 533 -5.70 1.77 22.41
CA THR A 533 -5.27 0.45 22.86
C THR A 533 -6.48 -0.48 22.93
N HIS A 534 -6.50 -1.49 22.07
CA HIS A 534 -7.56 -2.49 22.01
C HIS A 534 -7.09 -3.78 22.67
N LEU A 535 -7.62 -4.09 23.86
CA LEU A 535 -7.38 -5.40 24.52
C LEU A 535 -8.34 -6.49 24.02
N ALA A 536 -9.37 -6.07 23.29
CA ALA A 536 -10.33 -6.90 22.58
C ALA A 536 -10.79 -6.14 21.33
N PRO A 537 -11.32 -6.83 20.31
CA PRO A 537 -11.82 -6.20 19.09
C PRO A 537 -12.74 -5.01 19.36
N ALA A 538 -12.36 -3.84 18.85
CA ALA A 538 -13.22 -2.66 18.80
C ALA A 538 -14.27 -2.80 17.68
N PRO A 539 -15.26 -1.89 17.58
CA PRO A 539 -16.12 -1.82 16.40
C PRO A 539 -15.31 -1.64 15.11
N ASN A 540 -15.82 -2.18 14.01
CA ASN A 540 -15.12 -2.23 12.73
C ASN A 540 -14.70 -0.84 12.21
N GLU A 541 -15.43 0.21 12.56
CA GLU A 541 -15.17 1.59 12.18
C GLU A 541 -13.84 2.13 12.74
N HIS A 542 -13.22 1.47 13.73
CA HIS A 542 -11.92 1.86 14.28
C HIS A 542 -10.73 1.30 13.50
N TYR A 543 -10.95 0.46 12.50
CA TYR A 543 -9.90 -0.27 11.77
C TYR A 543 -9.84 0.14 10.31
N THR A 544 -8.72 0.73 9.90
CA THR A 544 -8.54 1.21 8.52
C THR A 544 -8.59 0.09 7.48
N LYS A 545 -8.19 -1.16 7.84
CA LYS A 545 -8.29 -2.33 6.96
C LYS A 545 -9.72 -2.58 6.49
N LEU A 546 -10.71 -2.35 7.35
CA LEU A 546 -12.09 -2.69 7.05
C LEU A 546 -12.74 -1.73 6.05
N TYR A 547 -12.13 -0.56 5.84
CA TYR A 547 -12.47 0.37 4.76
C TYR A 547 -11.79 0.03 3.43
N VAL A 548 -10.96 -1.01 3.33
CA VAL A 548 -10.49 -1.52 2.03
C VAL A 548 -11.66 -2.17 1.25
N PHE A 549 -12.69 -2.63 1.97
CA PHE A 549 -13.89 -3.22 1.41
C PHE A 549 -15.10 -2.31 1.67
N GLN A 550 -16.15 -2.41 0.86
CA GLN A 550 -17.48 -1.95 1.25
C GLN A 550 -18.38 -3.17 1.38
N ILE A 551 -18.48 -3.66 2.62
CA ILE A 551 -19.32 -4.80 2.96
C ILE A 551 -20.48 -4.27 3.80
N ASN A 552 -21.71 -4.51 3.35
CA ASN A 552 -22.91 -4.03 4.03
C ASN A 552 -23.47 -5.02 5.07
N GLU A 553 -23.02 -6.28 5.04
CA GLU A 553 -23.55 -7.36 5.90
C GLU A 553 -22.44 -8.26 6.47
N GLY A 554 -22.71 -8.89 7.61
CA GLY A 554 -21.78 -9.83 8.25
C GLY A 554 -20.72 -9.16 9.16
N ALA A 555 -19.80 -9.97 9.68
CA ALA A 555 -18.90 -9.58 10.76
C ALA A 555 -17.84 -8.53 10.38
N LYS A 556 -17.60 -8.32 9.08
CA LYS A 556 -16.63 -7.33 8.56
C LYS A 556 -17.30 -6.05 8.05
N ALA A 557 -18.61 -5.92 8.18
CA ALA A 557 -19.34 -4.76 7.69
C ALA A 557 -19.01 -3.50 8.52
N THR A 558 -18.88 -2.37 7.84
CA THR A 558 -18.78 -1.03 8.44
C THR A 558 -20.08 -0.27 8.21
N ARG A 559 -20.59 0.45 9.21
CA ARG A 559 -21.89 1.15 9.19
C ARG A 559 -21.79 2.67 9.16
N GLY A 560 -20.57 3.21 9.22
CA GLY A 560 -20.34 4.65 9.31
C GLY A 560 -18.96 5.09 8.84
N PRO A 561 -18.64 6.40 8.96
CA PRO A 561 -17.27 6.89 8.79
C PRO A 561 -16.29 6.17 9.70
N TYR A 562 -15.02 6.19 9.29
CA TYR A 562 -13.92 5.81 10.17
C TYR A 562 -13.97 6.64 11.47
N VAL A 563 -13.81 5.94 12.59
CA VAL A 563 -13.75 6.52 13.93
C VAL A 563 -12.29 6.55 14.35
N TRP A 564 -11.75 7.75 14.41
CA TRP A 564 -10.41 7.99 14.93
C TRP A 564 -10.32 7.62 16.39
N GLY A 565 -9.17 7.08 16.80
CA GLY A 565 -8.89 6.88 18.21
C GLY A 565 -8.71 8.19 18.97
N ILE A 566 -8.81 8.10 20.29
CA ILE A 566 -8.71 9.23 21.22
C ILE A 566 -7.47 9.11 22.12
N ASN A 567 -6.47 8.35 21.71
CA ASN A 567 -5.24 8.12 22.46
C ASN A 567 -4.29 9.32 22.41
N GLY A 568 -4.62 10.35 23.19
CA GLY A 568 -3.80 11.55 23.27
C GLY A 568 -2.47 11.36 24.00
N GLU A 569 -2.32 10.30 24.81
CA GLU A 569 -1.04 9.98 25.45
C GLU A 569 -0.04 9.45 24.40
N LEU A 570 -0.47 8.51 23.55
CA LEU A 570 0.34 8.06 22.42
C LEU A 570 0.69 9.25 21.51
N PHE A 571 -0.30 10.07 21.13
CA PHE A 571 -0.06 11.23 20.29
C PHE A 571 0.94 12.22 20.88
N HIS A 572 0.88 12.46 22.20
CA HIS A 572 1.87 13.25 22.92
C HIS A 572 3.28 12.68 22.75
N GLN A 573 3.46 11.39 23.02
CA GLN A 573 4.78 10.76 22.96
C GLN A 573 5.33 10.74 21.54
N LEU A 574 4.52 10.38 20.55
CA LEU A 574 4.96 10.38 19.16
C LEU A 574 5.28 11.80 18.66
N THR A 575 4.52 12.82 19.10
CA THR A 575 4.80 14.23 18.75
C THR A 575 6.15 14.68 19.34
N ARG A 576 6.49 14.27 20.57
CA ARG A 576 7.82 14.52 21.16
C ARG A 576 8.93 13.88 20.33
N ILE A 577 8.76 12.63 19.92
CA ILE A 577 9.73 11.92 19.06
C ILE A 577 9.90 12.64 17.72
N ARG A 578 8.80 13.01 17.05
CA ARG A 578 8.81 13.69 15.75
C ARG A 578 9.48 15.07 15.80
N LEU A 579 9.19 15.86 16.83
CA LEU A 579 9.82 17.16 17.03
C LEU A 579 11.31 17.05 17.34
N PHE A 580 11.72 16.01 18.08
CA PHE A 580 13.14 15.72 18.27
C PHE A 580 13.81 15.30 16.96
N ALA A 581 13.15 14.45 16.17
CA ALA A 581 13.62 14.02 14.85
C ALA A 581 13.81 15.19 13.88
N GLU A 582 12.89 16.16 13.82
CA GLU A 582 13.02 17.39 13.01
C GLU A 582 14.31 18.18 13.33
N LYS A 583 14.80 18.11 14.58
CA LYS A 583 16.02 18.81 15.00
C LYS A 583 17.29 18.08 14.56
N ILE A 584 17.30 16.75 14.66
CA ILE A 584 18.55 15.97 14.53
C ILE A 584 18.70 15.23 13.21
N LEU A 585 17.61 14.75 12.60
CA LEU A 585 17.70 13.95 11.36
C LEU A 585 18.42 14.66 10.21
N PRO A 586 18.21 15.97 9.96
CA PRO A 586 18.95 16.67 8.90
C PRO A 586 20.48 16.61 9.05
N GLN A 587 20.99 16.32 10.26
CA GLN A 587 22.41 16.21 10.55
C GLN A 587 22.93 14.78 10.41
N ILE A 588 22.08 13.76 10.60
CA ILE A 588 22.51 12.36 10.75
C ILE A 588 21.98 11.40 9.68
N GLN A 589 20.97 11.78 8.89
CA GLN A 589 20.24 10.86 8.00
C GLN A 589 21.13 10.13 6.97
N ASP A 590 22.20 10.78 6.50
CA ASP A 590 23.12 10.23 5.48
C ASP A 590 24.41 9.65 6.10
N MET A 591 24.47 9.56 7.42
CA MET A 591 25.64 9.09 8.16
C MET A 591 25.53 7.60 8.50
N PRO A 592 26.67 6.87 8.56
CA PRO A 592 26.66 5.44 8.84
C PRO A 592 26.31 5.14 10.30
N ILE A 593 25.56 4.07 10.51
CA ILE A 593 25.30 3.50 11.84
C ILE A 593 26.47 2.65 12.31
N GLN A 594 26.95 2.92 13.53
CA GLN A 594 27.87 2.05 14.27
C GLN A 594 27.13 1.37 15.42
N TRP A 595 27.00 0.05 15.37
CA TRP A 595 26.40 -0.73 16.45
C TRP A 595 27.33 -0.86 17.65
N LEU A 596 26.80 -0.62 18.85
CA LEU A 596 27.43 -0.95 20.13
C LEU A 596 26.81 -2.21 20.73
N SER A 597 25.50 -2.36 20.56
CA SER A 597 24.73 -3.57 20.86
C SER A 597 23.67 -3.76 19.77
N ALA A 598 23.82 -4.81 18.96
CA ALA A 598 22.92 -5.12 17.85
C ALA A 598 21.97 -6.27 18.23
N PRO A 599 20.79 -6.37 17.62
CA PRO A 599 19.89 -7.52 17.82
C PRO A 599 20.58 -8.84 17.42
N ASP A 600 20.39 -9.90 18.22
CA ASP A 600 20.99 -11.23 18.03
C ASP A 600 20.02 -12.25 17.41
N GLU A 601 20.56 -13.28 16.76
CA GLU A 601 19.76 -14.32 16.10
C GLU A 601 18.95 -15.15 17.11
N GLU A 602 19.41 -15.30 18.35
CA GLU A 602 18.68 -15.99 19.42
C GLU A 602 17.58 -15.13 20.09
N GLY A 603 17.53 -13.83 19.77
CA GLY A 603 16.55 -12.88 20.29
C GLY A 603 16.65 -12.63 21.79
N LYS A 604 17.85 -12.68 22.36
CA LYS A 604 18.13 -12.46 23.79
C LYS A 604 18.57 -11.04 24.11
N GLU A 605 19.14 -10.33 23.16
CA GLU A 605 19.63 -8.96 23.30
C GLU A 605 18.44 -8.01 23.21
N ILE A 606 17.98 -7.55 24.37
CA ILE A 606 16.84 -6.64 24.55
C ILE A 606 17.28 -5.18 24.69
N LEU A 607 18.56 -4.93 24.96
CA LEU A 607 19.13 -3.59 24.99
C LEU A 607 19.96 -3.37 23.74
N ILE A 608 19.35 -2.71 22.75
CA ILE A 608 20.08 -2.33 21.54
C ILE A 608 20.66 -0.92 21.69
N ALA A 609 21.83 -0.69 21.10
CA ALA A 609 22.48 0.60 21.11
C ALA A 609 23.30 0.81 19.84
N TRP A 610 23.18 2.01 19.28
CA TRP A 610 23.91 2.40 18.08
C TRP A 610 24.30 3.87 18.13
N LYS A 611 25.33 4.20 17.36
CA LYS A 611 25.91 5.53 17.25
C LYS A 611 25.81 6.03 15.82
N ILE A 612 25.48 7.31 15.66
CA ILE A 612 25.55 8.03 14.40
C ILE A 612 26.24 9.36 14.69
N ASP A 613 27.43 9.54 14.14
CA ASP A 613 28.31 10.67 14.48
C ASP A 613 28.48 10.86 16.00
N THR A 614 28.13 12.00 16.60
CA THR A 614 28.22 12.21 18.05
C THR A 614 27.01 11.69 18.82
N TYR A 615 25.96 11.23 18.14
CA TYR A 615 24.72 10.81 18.78
C TYR A 615 24.75 9.33 19.14
N LEU A 616 24.44 9.03 20.40
CA LEU A 616 24.25 7.67 20.92
C LEU A 616 22.76 7.42 21.17
N PHE A 617 22.22 6.40 20.51
CA PHE A 617 20.86 5.91 20.67
C PHE A 617 20.88 4.61 21.47
N ILE A 618 20.00 4.48 22.45
CA ILE A 618 19.82 3.26 23.25
C ILE A 618 18.33 2.97 23.34
N ALA A 619 17.93 1.72 23.11
CA ALA A 619 16.54 1.30 23.12
C ALA A 619 16.36 0.02 23.95
N ASN A 620 15.42 0.08 24.90
CA ASN A 620 15.03 -1.06 25.72
C ASN A 620 13.79 -1.74 25.14
N PHE A 621 13.98 -2.92 24.57
CA PHE A 621 12.92 -3.76 24.02
C PHE A 621 12.20 -4.57 25.09
N ASP A 622 12.67 -4.61 26.34
CA ASP A 622 11.87 -5.15 27.45
C ASP A 622 10.74 -4.17 27.79
N LEU A 623 9.49 -4.62 27.60
CA LEU A 623 8.29 -3.81 27.83
C LEU A 623 7.75 -3.91 29.27
N GLU A 624 8.42 -4.66 30.14
CA GLU A 624 8.01 -4.85 31.54
C GLU A 624 9.08 -4.39 32.53
N HIS A 625 10.37 -4.49 32.19
CA HIS A 625 11.47 -4.20 33.11
C HIS A 625 12.37 -3.07 32.63
N SER A 626 12.92 -2.35 33.61
CA SER A 626 13.98 -1.38 33.37
C SER A 626 15.34 -2.07 33.40
N HIS A 627 16.28 -1.62 32.57
CA HIS A 627 17.61 -2.21 32.46
C HIS A 627 18.71 -1.16 32.65
N SER A 628 19.86 -1.58 33.17
CA SER A 628 20.99 -0.67 33.34
C SER A 628 21.74 -0.48 32.03
N ILE A 629 22.02 0.77 31.65
CA ILE A 629 22.83 1.09 30.47
C ILE A 629 24.34 1.12 30.76
N ALA A 630 24.75 0.91 32.02
CA ALA A 630 26.15 1.02 32.45
C ALA A 630 27.09 0.03 31.74
N ALA A 631 26.57 -1.10 31.24
CA ALA A 631 27.34 -2.06 30.44
C ALA A 631 27.61 -1.58 29.00
N ILE A 632 26.81 -0.63 28.51
CA ILE A 632 26.89 -0.10 27.14
C ILE A 632 27.62 1.24 27.15
N PHE A 633 27.31 2.08 28.13
CA PHE A 633 27.70 3.48 28.15
C PHE A 633 27.68 4.06 29.58
N THR A 634 28.64 4.93 29.88
CA THR A 634 28.70 5.67 31.15
C THR A 634 28.18 7.10 30.93
N PRO A 635 27.05 7.50 31.55
CA PRO A 635 26.41 8.80 31.30
C PRO A 635 27.26 10.05 31.55
N GLU A 636 28.35 9.94 32.31
CA GLU A 636 29.21 11.08 32.68
C GLU A 636 29.99 11.68 31.49
N GLU A 637 30.08 10.97 30.36
CA GLU A 637 30.80 11.40 29.15
C GLU A 637 29.86 11.90 28.02
N ALA A 638 28.56 12.05 28.28
CA ALA A 638 27.62 12.54 27.28
C ALA A 638 26.53 13.45 27.84
N GLN A 639 26.04 14.33 26.98
CA GLN A 639 24.89 15.16 27.26
C GLN A 639 23.60 14.39 26.92
N PHE A 640 22.69 14.24 27.88
CA PHE A 640 21.36 13.73 27.59
C PHE A 640 20.60 14.71 26.68
N LEU A 641 19.93 14.17 25.66
CA LEU A 641 19.14 14.98 24.73
C LEU A 641 17.66 14.64 24.72
N PHE A 642 17.30 13.35 24.82
CA PHE A 642 15.93 12.91 24.62
C PHE A 642 15.62 11.55 25.26
N SER A 643 14.36 11.36 25.66
CA SER A 643 13.79 10.07 26.09
C SER A 643 12.32 9.96 25.68
N THR A 644 11.90 8.77 25.25
CA THR A 644 10.49 8.47 24.95
C THR A 644 9.61 8.36 26.20
N ALA A 645 10.16 8.01 27.38
CA ALA A 645 9.36 7.77 28.59
C ALA A 645 9.08 9.04 29.40
N LYS A 646 10.12 9.82 29.76
CA LYS A 646 10.02 11.09 30.52
C LYS A 646 11.24 11.99 30.25
N GLN A 647 11.12 13.28 30.55
CA GLN A 647 12.17 14.28 30.32
C GLN A 647 13.15 14.43 31.52
N ASP A 648 13.40 13.38 32.30
CA ASP A 648 14.29 13.40 33.47
C ASP A 648 15.60 12.63 33.23
N GLU A 649 16.71 13.24 33.61
CA GLU A 649 17.92 13.36 32.78
C GLU A 649 19.10 12.42 33.13
N LEU A 650 19.09 11.67 34.24
CA LEU A 650 20.35 11.15 34.81
C LEU A 650 20.32 9.71 35.34
N SER A 651 19.25 8.95 35.08
CA SER A 651 19.18 7.56 35.53
C SER A 651 20.07 6.66 34.67
N SER A 652 20.96 5.89 35.29
CA SER A 652 21.66 4.77 34.64
C SER A 652 20.72 3.59 34.33
N MET A 653 19.44 3.70 34.68
CA MET A 653 18.37 2.79 34.29
C MET A 653 17.56 3.37 33.13
N LEU A 654 17.42 2.56 32.08
CA LEU A 654 16.52 2.78 30.96
C LEU A 654 15.19 2.09 31.25
N ALA A 655 14.09 2.83 31.26
CA ALA A 655 12.77 2.32 31.58
C ALA A 655 12.27 1.31 30.54
N ALA A 656 11.23 0.56 30.90
CA ALA A 656 10.61 -0.41 30.01
C ALA A 656 10.09 0.26 28.72
N GLY A 657 10.44 -0.27 27.56
CA GLY A 657 10.07 0.30 26.25
C GLY A 657 10.67 1.67 25.94
N GLU A 658 11.67 2.14 26.70
CA GLU A 658 12.25 3.48 26.54
C GLU A 658 13.31 3.49 25.43
N GLY A 659 13.22 4.49 24.54
CA GLY A 659 14.30 4.91 23.64
C GLY A 659 14.92 6.21 24.16
N ARG A 660 16.24 6.29 24.17
CA ARG A 660 16.99 7.43 24.72
C ARG A 660 18.12 7.87 23.79
N VAL A 661 18.40 9.16 23.77
CA VAL A 661 19.44 9.76 22.94
C VAL A 661 20.36 10.64 23.77
N TYR A 662 21.65 10.46 23.55
CA TYR A 662 22.74 11.24 24.13
C TYR A 662 23.62 11.84 23.03
N GLU A 663 24.32 12.93 23.32
CA GLU A 663 25.38 13.50 22.49
C GLU A 663 26.71 13.33 23.23
N LEU A 664 27.63 12.58 22.64
CA LEU A 664 28.95 12.31 23.18
C LEU A 664 29.80 13.59 23.14
N ILE A 665 30.50 13.89 24.25
CA ILE A 665 31.30 15.13 24.44
C ILE A 665 32.72 14.97 23.88
#